data_AF-A0AAU4L1T8-F1
#
_entry.id   AF-A0AAU4L1T8-F1
#
_cell.length_a   1.000
_cell.length_b   1.000
_cell.length_c   1.000
_cell.angle_alpha   90.00
_cell.angle_beta   90.00
_cell.angle_gamma   90.00
#
_symmetry.space_group_name_H-M   'P 1'
#
loop_
_entity.id
_entity.type
_entity.pdbx_description
1 polymer ?
#
loop_
_entity_poly.entity_id
_entity_poly.type
_entity_poly.pdbx_seq_one_letter_code
_entity_poly.pdbx_strand_id
1 'polypeptide(L)'
;MPGEDRIRPVITDIDDAGQLIRYALAAQLARLDDVYGISQTEVALGADSASAKLSRSIRDLGARSKPTGERGTREGEWLRSLDSSIVGQAPLDAESLGGLNSLGIRLRGLTKEDSLVAHLPANWTWEMLQDTADTEFAVLVHASALLSLFLPICQVGRRAPTQLREKYKHTKIQPLVRRLALIGGAPPTSRNIDALVLLGSLTKCAWDRDLGVLIGDLLRDLPLGFRLWRALTKLVHLCAENPASHTHLKGWITTLLHRAEELRQTSIYPGRSLDLELAIAIPGLWSHPDGPDGDWVHTLLLERAQDDSATLRERGTAALGLWQRTLTNNPEHLEDEVQRERVREVEAELRDLVAQFRLPDARPDAAAGIRWVAATLEYVLDEKTPVCNTWPEPDLQKDPWFQVVQDAADSLDAREIPARILQPTKVLFMHMLLQNAGVQRRQATDTLLVGGWTEAVIAGLAHVLKHEKNESWLRVRALFAIGYLQRRDHAVAKTLIEACKDAHQKLMADPTGAQITEMHAVLFAIGDCFGASFGVLDRSNLKTVRDGITPILRELATGELTKHDQRFFPVARALVYLLTFTAQNRQKGQKGRMDLCEELLNSMSEHPDELTRWFCEWTLRFRFTEDGTVQSLMRAADAEDG
;
A
#
# COMPACT_ATOMS: atom_id res chain seq x y z
N MET A 1 4.03 -2.42 43.41
CA MET A 1 4.06 -1.26 42.50
C MET A 1 3.83 -1.76 41.08
N PRO A 2 2.67 -1.48 40.45
CA PRO A 2 2.41 -1.91 39.09
C PRO A 2 2.75 -0.77 38.13
N GLY A 3 3.94 -0.76 37.53
CA GLY A 3 4.33 0.35 36.63
C GLY A 3 5.64 0.21 35.86
N GLU A 4 6.59 -0.61 36.32
CA GLU A 4 7.94 -0.64 35.73
C GLU A 4 8.13 -1.62 34.55
N ASP A 5 7.19 -2.54 34.29
CA ASP A 5 7.36 -3.57 33.24
C ASP A 5 6.66 -3.28 31.90
N ARG A 6 5.99 -2.13 31.76
CA ARG A 6 5.28 -1.77 30.52
C ARG A 6 6.27 -1.37 29.42
N ILE A 7 6.17 -2.01 28.24
CA ILE A 7 7.06 -1.78 27.09
C ILE A 7 6.97 -0.33 26.61
N ARG A 8 8.15 0.28 26.40
CA ARG A 8 8.32 1.59 25.75
C ARG A 8 8.97 1.36 24.39
N PRO A 9 8.19 1.22 23.31
CA PRO A 9 8.78 1.05 21.99
C PRO A 9 9.60 2.29 21.63
N VAL A 10 10.65 2.09 20.84
CA VAL A 10 11.44 3.15 20.22
C VAL A 10 11.54 2.83 18.74
N ILE A 11 11.35 3.85 17.90
CA ILE A 11 11.48 3.76 16.46
C ILE A 11 12.62 4.70 16.07
N THR A 12 13.78 4.11 15.78
CA THR A 12 14.96 4.77 15.25
C THR A 12 15.22 4.39 13.79
N ASP A 13 14.58 3.32 13.31
CA ASP A 13 14.72 2.85 11.93
C ASP A 13 13.38 2.36 11.39
N ILE A 14 12.87 3.02 10.35
CA ILE A 14 11.61 2.65 9.69
C ILE A 14 11.70 1.35 8.90
N ASP A 15 12.91 0.91 8.52
CA ASP A 15 13.11 -0.38 7.84
C ASP A 15 13.22 -1.56 8.84
N ASP A 16 13.36 -1.31 10.15
CA ASP A 16 13.42 -2.36 11.17
C ASP A 16 12.02 -2.90 11.51
N ALA A 17 11.65 -4.00 10.86
CA ALA A 17 10.38 -4.68 11.09
C ALA A 17 10.14 -5.03 12.58
N GLY A 18 11.19 -5.34 13.35
CA GLY A 18 11.08 -5.63 14.77
C GLY A 18 10.64 -4.40 15.57
N GLN A 19 11.19 -3.22 15.29
CA GLN A 19 10.76 -1.96 15.91
C GLN A 19 9.28 -1.68 15.65
N LEU A 20 8.84 -1.87 14.41
CA LEU A 20 7.47 -1.61 13.99
C LEU A 20 6.47 -2.59 14.62
N ILE A 21 6.78 -3.88 14.65
CA ILE A 21 5.92 -4.89 15.30
C ILE A 21 5.84 -4.63 16.81
N ARG A 22 6.98 -4.29 17.47
CA ARG A 22 7.01 -3.94 18.89
C ARG A 22 6.12 -2.74 19.20
N TYR A 23 6.16 -1.70 18.37
CA TYR A 23 5.26 -0.56 18.50
C TYR A 23 3.80 -0.99 18.36
N ALA A 24 3.45 -1.70 17.28
CA ALA A 24 2.06 -2.07 17.01
C ALA A 24 1.45 -2.89 18.16
N LEU A 25 2.20 -3.87 18.67
CA LEU A 25 1.79 -4.68 19.82
C LEU A 25 1.68 -3.86 21.10
N ALA A 26 2.66 -3.00 21.42
CA ALA A 26 2.58 -2.13 22.59
C ALA A 26 1.38 -1.17 22.51
N ALA A 27 1.05 -0.70 21.32
CA ALA A 27 -0.07 0.19 21.07
C ALA A 27 -1.43 -0.50 21.21
N GLN A 28 -1.57 -1.74 20.72
CA GLN A 28 -2.77 -2.56 20.93
C GLN A 28 -2.97 -2.91 22.40
N LEU A 29 -1.91 -3.32 23.10
CA LEU A 29 -1.97 -3.58 24.54
C LEU A 29 -2.35 -2.33 25.33
N ALA A 30 -1.90 -1.16 24.88
CA ALA A 30 -2.29 0.10 25.49
C ALA A 30 -3.76 0.43 25.28
N ARG A 31 -4.28 0.19 24.08
CA ARG A 31 -5.70 0.38 23.80
C ARG A 31 -6.57 -0.59 24.61
N LEU A 32 -6.17 -1.86 24.72
CA LEU A 32 -6.86 -2.85 25.55
C LEU A 32 -6.94 -2.45 27.02
N ASP A 33 -5.81 -2.00 27.58
CA ASP A 33 -5.73 -1.59 28.99
C ASP A 33 -6.50 -0.28 29.24
N ASP A 34 -6.20 0.76 28.47
CA ASP A 34 -6.65 2.12 28.75
C ASP A 34 -8.12 2.35 28.30
N VAL A 35 -8.61 1.66 27.26
CA VAL A 35 -10.00 1.83 26.73
C VAL A 35 -10.93 0.72 27.20
N TYR A 36 -10.46 -0.53 27.21
CA TYR A 36 -11.31 -1.70 27.46
C TYR A 36 -11.09 -2.33 28.85
N GLY A 37 -10.12 -1.84 29.63
CA GLY A 37 -9.80 -2.38 30.95
C GLY A 37 -9.21 -3.79 30.94
N ILE A 38 -8.72 -4.25 29.78
CA ILE A 38 -8.13 -5.58 29.59
C ILE A 38 -6.62 -5.46 29.78
N SER A 39 -6.13 -6.06 30.86
CA SER A 39 -4.73 -5.97 31.23
C SER A 39 -3.83 -6.81 30.32
N GLN A 40 -2.55 -6.43 30.22
CA GLN A 40 -1.53 -7.23 29.54
C GLN A 40 -1.41 -8.66 30.12
N THR A 41 -1.76 -8.85 31.40
CA THR A 41 -1.71 -10.16 32.04
C THR A 41 -2.81 -11.07 31.53
N GLU A 42 -4.01 -10.56 31.29
CA GLU A 42 -5.11 -11.31 30.68
C GLU A 42 -4.78 -11.70 29.23
N VAL A 43 -4.20 -10.78 28.46
CA VAL A 43 -3.73 -11.08 27.10
C VAL A 43 -2.64 -12.16 27.11
N ALA A 44 -1.69 -12.09 28.04
CA ALA A 44 -0.63 -13.08 28.18
C ALA A 44 -1.18 -14.47 28.53
N LEU A 45 -2.13 -14.54 29.49
CA LEU A 45 -2.79 -15.77 29.89
C LEU A 45 -3.55 -16.41 28.73
N GLY A 46 -4.26 -15.62 27.93
CA GLY A 46 -4.97 -16.11 26.74
C GLY A 46 -4.04 -16.60 25.61
N ALA A 47 -2.76 -16.21 25.64
CA ALA A 47 -1.72 -16.67 24.71
C ALA A 47 -0.83 -17.77 25.33
N ASP A 48 -1.29 -18.45 26.38
CA ASP A 48 -0.55 -19.49 27.13
C ASP A 48 0.86 -19.03 27.56
N SER A 49 0.98 -17.77 27.96
CA SER A 49 2.25 -17.13 28.31
C SER A 49 2.18 -16.36 29.62
N ALA A 50 3.31 -16.23 30.32
CA ALA A 50 3.40 -15.36 31.48
C ALA A 50 3.60 -13.91 31.04
N SER A 51 3.01 -12.93 31.75
CA SER A 51 3.13 -11.50 31.44
C SER A 51 4.60 -11.01 31.37
N ALA A 52 5.46 -11.52 32.26
CA ALA A 52 6.91 -11.25 32.23
C ALA A 52 7.60 -11.85 30.98
N LYS A 53 7.16 -13.04 30.55
CA LYS A 53 7.64 -13.71 29.33
C LYS A 53 7.19 -12.93 28.09
N LEU A 54 5.93 -12.48 28.05
CA LEU A 54 5.41 -11.60 27.00
C LEU A 54 6.23 -10.30 26.91
N SER A 55 6.46 -9.62 28.03
CA SER A 55 7.24 -8.38 28.05
C SER A 55 8.68 -8.57 27.58
N ARG A 56 9.31 -9.71 27.92
CA ARG A 56 10.65 -10.08 27.46
C ARG A 56 10.65 -10.41 25.97
N SER A 57 9.73 -11.26 25.51
CA SER A 57 9.57 -11.61 24.09
C SER A 57 9.34 -10.37 23.23
N ILE A 58 8.58 -9.40 23.71
CA ILE A 58 8.38 -8.13 23.01
C ILE A 58 9.68 -7.34 22.91
N ARG A 59 10.47 -7.25 24.00
CA ARG A 59 11.79 -6.58 23.93
C ARG A 59 12.75 -7.28 22.96
N ASP A 60 12.68 -8.61 22.89
CA ASP A 60 13.57 -9.44 22.08
C ASP A 60 13.15 -9.57 20.60
N LEU A 61 11.94 -9.14 20.24
CA LEU A 61 11.46 -9.12 18.85
C LEU A 61 12.47 -8.39 17.96
N GLY A 62 12.98 -9.02 16.90
CA GLY A 62 13.92 -8.36 15.98
C GLY A 62 15.33 -8.10 16.53
N ALA A 63 15.76 -8.70 17.65
CA ALA A 63 17.14 -8.59 18.11
C ALA A 63 18.16 -9.23 17.12
N ARG A 64 18.67 -8.40 16.20
CA ARG A 64 19.87 -8.51 15.32
C ARG A 64 20.38 -9.91 14.96
N SER A 65 19.53 -10.76 14.39
CA SER A 65 20.04 -11.91 13.63
C SER A 65 19.21 -12.05 12.37
N LYS A 66 19.88 -12.16 11.22
CA LYS A 66 19.25 -12.59 9.96
C LYS A 66 18.30 -13.75 10.29
N PRO A 67 17.05 -13.75 9.79
CA PRO A 67 16.11 -14.82 10.09
C PRO A 67 16.64 -16.11 9.47
N THR A 68 17.41 -16.87 10.26
CA THR A 68 17.71 -18.27 9.98
C THR A 68 16.44 -19.06 10.28
N GLY A 69 16.12 -20.03 9.44
CA GLY A 69 14.82 -20.74 9.34
C GLY A 69 14.30 -21.54 10.55
N GLU A 70 14.82 -21.31 11.75
CA GLU A 70 14.22 -21.83 13.00
C GLU A 70 13.69 -20.71 13.91
N ARG A 71 14.13 -19.47 13.71
CA ARG A 71 13.71 -18.31 14.53
C ARG A 71 12.50 -17.59 13.95
N GLY A 72 12.35 -17.58 12.61
CA GLY A 72 11.22 -16.99 11.91
C GLY A 72 9.89 -17.71 12.18
N THR A 73 9.88 -19.06 12.06
CA THR A 73 8.75 -19.93 12.44
C THR A 73 8.17 -19.61 13.82
N ARG A 74 9.03 -19.54 14.84
CA ARG A 74 8.62 -19.30 16.23
C ARG A 74 8.01 -17.90 16.44
N GLU A 75 8.50 -16.90 15.71
CA GLU A 75 7.97 -15.54 15.81
C GLU A 75 6.57 -15.43 15.17
N GLY A 76 6.37 -16.00 13.97
CA GLY A 76 5.07 -16.00 13.31
C GLY A 76 3.99 -16.77 14.08
N GLU A 77 4.32 -17.95 14.62
CA GLU A 77 3.42 -18.71 15.51
C GLU A 77 3.04 -17.93 16.76
N TRP A 78 4.02 -17.27 17.38
CA TRP A 78 3.79 -16.45 18.56
C TRP A 78 2.92 -15.23 18.26
N LEU A 79 3.16 -14.52 17.15
CA LEU A 79 2.31 -13.39 16.72
C LEU A 79 0.87 -13.83 16.46
N ARG A 80 0.65 -15.02 15.87
CA ARG A 80 -0.71 -15.58 15.66
C ARG A 80 -1.42 -15.95 16.96
N SER A 81 -0.70 -16.52 17.91
CA SER A 81 -1.23 -16.80 19.25
C SER A 81 -1.64 -15.50 19.96
N LEU A 82 -0.83 -14.45 19.84
CA LEU A 82 -1.17 -13.12 20.36
C LEU A 82 -2.36 -12.49 19.66
N ASP A 83 -2.41 -12.53 18.33
CA ASP A 83 -3.57 -12.04 17.56
C ASP A 83 -4.86 -12.72 18.03
N SER A 84 -4.82 -14.04 18.24
CA SER A 84 -5.97 -14.82 18.70
C SER A 84 -6.39 -14.44 20.12
N SER A 85 -5.43 -14.22 21.03
CA SER A 85 -5.70 -13.76 22.40
C SER A 85 -6.27 -12.34 22.42
N ILE A 86 -5.70 -11.42 21.65
CA ILE A 86 -6.15 -10.02 21.54
C ILE A 86 -7.57 -9.96 20.99
N VAL A 87 -7.83 -10.63 19.86
CA VAL A 87 -9.16 -10.63 19.23
C VAL A 87 -10.19 -11.35 20.08
N GLY A 88 -9.82 -12.44 20.76
CA GLY A 88 -10.72 -13.19 21.63
C GLY A 88 -11.15 -12.44 22.89
N GLN A 89 -10.35 -11.46 23.33
CA GLN A 89 -10.64 -10.64 24.51
C GLN A 89 -11.24 -9.28 24.14
N ALA A 90 -10.93 -8.77 22.95
CA ALA A 90 -11.42 -7.47 22.51
C ALA A 90 -12.95 -7.48 22.30
N PRO A 91 -13.66 -6.43 22.69
CA PRO A 91 -15.08 -6.31 22.38
C PRO A 91 -15.32 -6.18 20.86
N LEU A 92 -16.55 -6.51 20.43
CA LEU A 92 -16.92 -6.61 19.01
C LEU A 92 -16.74 -5.30 18.22
N ASP A 93 -16.70 -4.15 18.87
CA ASP A 93 -16.49 -2.83 18.28
C ASP A 93 -15.01 -2.46 18.10
N ALA A 94 -14.08 -3.30 18.56
CA ALA A 94 -12.64 -3.12 18.44
C ALA A 94 -12.08 -3.69 17.11
N GLU A 95 -12.76 -3.44 15.99
CA GLU A 95 -12.42 -3.99 14.65
C GLU A 95 -10.99 -3.66 14.15
N SER A 96 -10.29 -2.75 14.82
CA SER A 96 -8.91 -2.33 14.52
C SER A 96 -7.81 -3.10 15.27
N LEU A 97 -8.18 -4.00 16.19
CA LEU A 97 -7.22 -4.80 16.97
C LEU A 97 -6.89 -6.14 16.29
N GLY A 98 -5.69 -6.67 16.57
CA GLY A 98 -5.12 -7.85 15.91
C GLY A 98 -4.37 -7.53 14.61
N GLY A 99 -4.05 -8.55 13.82
CA GLY A 99 -3.36 -8.41 12.54
C GLY A 99 -1.84 -8.22 12.64
N LEU A 100 -1.23 -8.51 13.80
CA LEU A 100 0.20 -8.43 14.04
C LEU A 100 0.98 -9.41 13.16
N ASN A 101 0.48 -10.62 12.95
CA ASN A 101 1.10 -11.59 12.04
C ASN A 101 1.05 -11.09 10.58
N SER A 102 -0.10 -10.55 10.13
CA SER A 102 -0.21 -9.95 8.80
C SER A 102 0.73 -8.74 8.65
N LEU A 103 0.88 -7.90 9.67
CA LEU A 103 1.87 -6.82 9.67
C LEU A 103 3.29 -7.38 9.51
N GLY A 104 3.67 -8.38 10.31
CA GLY A 104 4.99 -9.02 10.24
C GLY A 104 5.30 -9.57 8.84
N ILE A 105 4.30 -10.16 8.17
CA ILE A 105 4.43 -10.67 6.80
C ILE A 105 4.53 -9.53 5.78
N ARG A 106 3.77 -8.44 5.96
CA ARG A 106 3.86 -7.26 5.08
C ARG A 106 5.25 -6.62 5.13
N LEU A 107 5.80 -6.47 6.34
CA LEU A 107 7.10 -5.86 6.61
C LEU A 107 8.28 -6.73 6.16
N ARG A 108 8.26 -8.03 6.46
CA ARG A 108 9.38 -8.95 6.20
C ARG A 108 9.25 -9.75 4.89
N GLY A 109 8.07 -9.72 4.27
CA GLY A 109 7.68 -10.67 3.21
C GLY A 109 7.17 -12.00 3.80
N LEU A 110 6.56 -12.86 2.97
CA LEU A 110 6.44 -14.27 3.37
C LEU A 110 7.82 -14.89 3.29
N THR A 111 8.42 -15.18 4.43
CA THR A 111 9.57 -16.09 4.42
C THR A 111 9.07 -17.53 4.19
N LYS A 112 10.00 -18.48 4.00
CA LYS A 112 9.70 -19.93 3.83
C LYS A 112 8.77 -20.53 4.90
N GLU A 113 8.51 -19.80 5.98
CA GLU A 113 8.00 -20.27 7.27
C GLU A 113 6.89 -19.39 7.86
N ASP A 114 6.63 -18.21 7.30
CA ASP A 114 5.49 -17.38 7.68
C ASP A 114 4.23 -17.87 6.95
N SER A 115 3.09 -17.91 7.65
CA SER A 115 1.83 -18.36 7.05
C SER A 115 0.70 -17.36 7.33
N LEU A 116 0.20 -16.77 6.24
CA LEU A 116 -1.18 -16.28 6.11
C LEU A 116 -2.17 -17.45 5.92
N VAL A 117 -1.65 -18.68 5.87
CA VAL A 117 -2.39 -19.88 5.54
C VAL A 117 -3.22 -20.31 6.74
N ALA A 118 -4.54 -20.36 6.57
CA ALA A 118 -5.41 -21.01 7.53
C ALA A 118 -4.96 -22.47 7.71
N HIS A 119 -4.65 -22.87 8.95
CA HIS A 119 -4.38 -24.27 9.28
C HIS A 119 -5.71 -25.04 9.26
N LEU A 120 -6.10 -25.48 8.07
CA LEU A 120 -7.30 -26.27 7.87
C LEU A 120 -6.96 -27.76 7.93
N PRO A 121 -7.83 -28.60 8.55
CA PRO A 121 -7.75 -30.04 8.42
C PRO A 121 -7.65 -30.45 6.94
N ALA A 122 -6.78 -31.42 6.62
CA ALA A 122 -6.49 -31.77 5.23
C ALA A 122 -7.72 -32.22 4.43
N ASN A 123 -8.71 -32.84 5.09
CA ASN A 123 -10.00 -33.20 4.50
C ASN A 123 -10.83 -31.95 4.12
N TRP A 124 -10.83 -30.91 4.96
CA TRP A 124 -11.53 -29.66 4.69
C TRP A 124 -10.90 -28.90 3.54
N THR A 125 -9.57 -28.93 3.40
CA THR A 125 -8.89 -28.35 2.23
C THR A 125 -9.44 -28.91 0.92
N TRP A 126 -9.72 -30.21 0.86
CA TRP A 126 -10.29 -30.83 -0.36
C TRP A 126 -11.74 -30.44 -0.60
N GLU A 127 -12.57 -30.41 0.45
CA GLU A 127 -13.97 -29.98 0.37
C GLU A 127 -14.10 -28.51 -0.04
N MET A 128 -13.33 -27.62 0.59
CA MET A 128 -13.30 -26.19 0.24
C MET A 128 -12.84 -25.95 -1.19
N LEU A 129 -11.85 -26.71 -1.67
CA LEU A 129 -11.41 -26.60 -3.05
C LEU A 129 -12.44 -27.15 -4.05
N GLN A 130 -13.49 -27.85 -3.63
CA GLN A 130 -14.59 -28.25 -4.51
C GLN A 130 -15.66 -27.16 -4.63
N ASP A 131 -15.86 -26.35 -3.59
CA ASP A 131 -16.84 -25.26 -3.56
C ASP A 131 -16.44 -24.01 -4.37
N THR A 132 -17.43 -23.15 -4.64
CA THR A 132 -17.26 -21.85 -5.31
C THR A 132 -16.96 -20.75 -4.29
N ALA A 133 -15.90 -19.96 -4.54
CA ALA A 133 -15.48 -18.87 -3.65
C ALA A 133 -16.20 -17.55 -4.00
N ASP A 134 -17.43 -17.37 -3.54
CA ASP A 134 -18.29 -16.25 -4.01
C ASP A 134 -18.14 -14.95 -3.19
N THR A 135 -17.30 -14.96 -2.15
CA THR A 135 -17.00 -13.79 -1.31
C THR A 135 -15.49 -13.53 -1.27
N GLU A 136 -15.09 -12.29 -0.98
CA GLU A 136 -13.67 -11.94 -0.79
C GLU A 136 -13.01 -12.84 0.26
N PHE A 137 -13.71 -13.10 1.37
CA PHE A 137 -13.24 -13.99 2.43
C PHE A 137 -13.04 -15.43 1.91
N ALA A 138 -14.03 -15.98 1.20
CA ALA A 138 -13.90 -17.34 0.63
C ALA A 138 -12.72 -17.44 -0.34
N VAL A 139 -12.47 -16.42 -1.17
CA VAL A 139 -11.31 -16.42 -2.09
C VAL A 139 -9.99 -16.46 -1.33
N LEU A 140 -9.84 -15.65 -0.28
CA LEU A 140 -8.62 -15.64 0.54
C LEU A 140 -8.41 -17.00 1.24
N VAL A 141 -9.48 -17.62 1.74
CA VAL A 141 -9.38 -18.94 2.38
C VAL A 141 -9.05 -20.02 1.34
N HIS A 142 -9.64 -19.98 0.14
CA HIS A 142 -9.32 -20.95 -0.92
C HIS A 142 -7.87 -20.80 -1.41
N ALA A 143 -7.39 -19.57 -1.58
CA ALA A 143 -5.99 -19.31 -1.92
C ALA A 143 -5.04 -19.82 -0.82
N SER A 144 -5.39 -19.60 0.44
CA SER A 144 -4.66 -20.11 1.60
C SER A 144 -4.62 -21.64 1.61
N ALA A 145 -5.76 -22.30 1.44
CA ALA A 145 -5.90 -23.75 1.40
C ALA A 145 -5.08 -24.37 0.25
N LEU A 146 -5.09 -23.73 -0.93
CA LEU A 146 -4.30 -24.14 -2.07
C LEU A 146 -2.79 -23.99 -1.81
N LEU A 147 -2.37 -22.89 -1.18
CA LEU A 147 -0.99 -22.70 -0.75
C LEU A 147 -0.55 -23.76 0.27
N SER A 148 -1.42 -24.19 1.19
CA SER A 148 -1.10 -25.29 2.12
C SER A 148 -0.71 -26.58 1.40
N LEU A 149 -1.28 -26.85 0.23
CA LEU A 149 -0.96 -28.03 -0.59
C LEU A 149 0.38 -27.85 -1.33
N PHE A 150 0.66 -26.65 -1.83
CA PHE A 150 1.85 -26.38 -2.63
C PHE A 150 3.12 -26.19 -1.79
N LEU A 151 3.04 -25.54 -0.63
CA LEU A 151 4.22 -25.18 0.16
C LEU A 151 5.10 -26.39 0.54
N PRO A 152 4.56 -27.51 1.06
CA PRO A 152 5.38 -28.69 1.38
C PRO A 152 6.04 -29.31 0.13
N ILE A 153 5.39 -29.19 -1.03
CA ILE A 153 5.86 -29.79 -2.29
C ILE A 153 6.98 -28.94 -2.90
N CYS A 154 6.86 -27.61 -2.83
CA CYS A 154 7.89 -26.66 -3.22
C CYS A 154 9.16 -26.81 -2.36
N GLN A 155 9.04 -27.24 -1.10
CA GLN A 155 10.16 -27.48 -0.20
C GLN A 155 10.97 -28.74 -0.55
N VAL A 156 10.33 -29.78 -1.10
CA VAL A 156 10.96 -31.10 -1.32
C VAL A 156 11.66 -31.22 -2.69
N GLY A 157 11.50 -30.25 -3.59
CA GLY A 157 12.27 -30.16 -4.84
C GLY A 157 12.11 -31.34 -5.83
N ARG A 158 11.10 -32.21 -5.66
CA ARG A 158 10.86 -33.38 -6.51
C ARG A 158 9.98 -33.04 -7.73
N ARG A 159 9.73 -34.00 -8.64
CA ARG A 159 8.86 -33.89 -9.85
C ARG A 159 7.34 -33.79 -9.56
N ALA A 160 6.91 -33.96 -8.31
CA ALA A 160 5.51 -33.85 -7.88
C ALA A 160 4.80 -32.47 -8.04
N PRO A 161 5.48 -31.29 -8.00
CA PRO A 161 4.86 -29.99 -8.16
C PRO A 161 4.20 -29.82 -9.52
N THR A 162 4.76 -30.40 -10.59
CA THR A 162 4.24 -30.24 -11.95
C THR A 162 2.89 -30.95 -12.12
N GLN A 163 2.73 -32.18 -11.61
CA GLN A 163 1.47 -32.92 -11.73
C GLN A 163 0.33 -32.26 -10.93
N LEU A 164 0.62 -31.77 -9.72
CA LEU A 164 -0.38 -31.06 -8.92
C LEU A 164 -0.75 -29.71 -9.55
N ARG A 165 0.26 -28.99 -10.07
CA ARG A 165 0.05 -27.73 -10.79
C ARG A 165 -0.83 -27.93 -12.01
N GLU A 166 -0.49 -28.87 -12.90
CA GLU A 166 -1.29 -29.18 -14.09
C GLU A 166 -2.72 -29.60 -13.73
N LYS A 167 -2.90 -30.40 -12.66
CA LYS A 167 -4.22 -30.81 -12.19
C LYS A 167 -5.12 -29.63 -11.80
N TYR A 168 -4.57 -28.59 -11.16
CA TYR A 168 -5.33 -27.47 -10.61
C TYR A 168 -5.22 -26.18 -11.44
N LYS A 169 -4.44 -26.17 -12.51
CA LYS A 169 -4.09 -24.99 -13.31
C LYS A 169 -5.31 -24.20 -13.77
N HIS A 170 -6.16 -24.83 -14.58
CA HIS A 170 -7.32 -24.16 -15.16
C HIS A 170 -8.53 -24.13 -14.21
N THR A 171 -8.67 -25.13 -13.35
CA THR A 171 -9.88 -25.30 -12.53
C THR A 171 -9.85 -24.51 -11.22
N LYS A 172 -8.65 -24.18 -10.71
CA LYS A 172 -8.50 -23.50 -9.41
C LYS A 172 -7.49 -22.35 -9.43
N ILE A 173 -6.30 -22.55 -9.99
CA ILE A 173 -5.22 -21.54 -9.95
C ILE A 173 -5.61 -20.29 -10.75
N GLN A 174 -5.95 -20.43 -12.03
CA GLN A 174 -6.28 -19.28 -12.88
C GLN A 174 -7.51 -18.49 -12.37
N PRO A 175 -8.64 -19.12 -11.99
CA PRO A 175 -9.77 -18.39 -11.40
C PRO A 175 -9.41 -17.67 -10.10
N LEU A 176 -8.64 -18.32 -9.21
CA LEU A 176 -8.19 -17.67 -7.97
C LEU A 176 -7.25 -16.50 -8.24
N VAL A 177 -6.38 -16.59 -9.24
CA VAL A 177 -5.47 -15.49 -9.63
C VAL A 177 -6.27 -14.28 -10.11
N ARG A 178 -7.26 -14.46 -10.99
CA ARG A 178 -8.15 -13.36 -11.43
C ARG A 178 -8.90 -12.73 -10.27
N ARG A 179 -9.47 -13.58 -9.39
CA ARG A 179 -10.22 -13.14 -8.21
C ARG A 179 -9.33 -12.41 -7.20
N LEU A 180 -8.13 -12.91 -6.90
CA LEU A 180 -7.15 -12.24 -6.05
C LEU A 180 -6.65 -10.93 -6.66
N ALA A 181 -6.52 -10.86 -7.99
CA ALA A 181 -6.13 -9.63 -8.67
C ALA A 181 -7.19 -8.53 -8.51
N LEU A 182 -8.48 -8.87 -8.66
CA LEU A 182 -9.59 -7.94 -8.42
C LEU A 182 -9.65 -7.49 -6.96
N ILE A 183 -9.53 -8.43 -6.01
CA ILE A 183 -9.49 -8.10 -4.58
C ILE A 183 -8.27 -7.19 -4.29
N GLY A 184 -7.08 -7.52 -4.78
CA GLY A 184 -5.88 -6.72 -4.59
C GLY A 184 -5.94 -5.33 -5.24
N GLY A 185 -6.75 -5.17 -6.29
CA GLY A 185 -7.00 -3.92 -7.00
C GLY A 185 -7.97 -2.95 -6.30
N ALA A 186 -8.86 -3.46 -5.44
CA ALA A 186 -9.92 -2.72 -4.75
C ALA A 186 -9.37 -1.75 -3.67
N PRO A 187 -10.18 -0.80 -3.13
CA PRO A 187 -9.85 0.07 -1.98
C PRO A 187 -9.01 -0.63 -0.90
N PRO A 188 -7.92 -0.03 -0.40
CA PRO A 188 -6.84 -0.75 0.29
C PRO A 188 -7.24 -1.22 1.69
N THR A 189 -7.95 -2.34 1.83
CA THR A 189 -8.15 -3.01 3.14
C THR A 189 -7.07 -4.00 3.50
N SER A 190 -7.01 -4.41 4.77
CA SER A 190 -6.18 -5.53 5.23
C SER A 190 -6.35 -6.75 4.32
N ARG A 191 -7.60 -7.10 3.97
CA ARG A 191 -7.92 -8.20 3.04
C ARG A 191 -7.36 -7.99 1.64
N ASN A 192 -7.39 -6.77 1.12
CA ASN A 192 -6.88 -6.47 -0.22
C ASN A 192 -5.34 -6.55 -0.27
N ILE A 193 -4.68 -6.12 0.81
CA ILE A 193 -3.23 -6.27 0.92
C ILE A 193 -2.85 -7.75 1.06
N ASP A 194 -3.56 -8.50 1.91
CA ASP A 194 -3.36 -9.95 2.06
C ASP A 194 -3.61 -10.69 0.73
N ALA A 195 -4.58 -10.26 -0.08
CA ALA A 195 -4.81 -10.82 -1.42
C ALA A 195 -3.59 -10.69 -2.34
N LEU A 196 -2.93 -9.53 -2.37
CA LEU A 196 -1.72 -9.31 -3.18
C LEU A 196 -0.55 -10.17 -2.69
N VAL A 197 -0.48 -10.37 -1.38
CA VAL A 197 0.52 -11.22 -0.73
C VAL A 197 0.29 -12.70 -1.06
N LEU A 198 -0.96 -13.18 -0.97
CA LEU A 198 -1.35 -14.53 -1.37
C LEU A 198 -1.15 -14.76 -2.87
N LEU A 199 -1.45 -13.76 -3.71
CA LEU A 199 -1.20 -13.81 -5.15
C LEU A 199 0.28 -14.01 -5.44
N GLY A 200 1.18 -13.17 -4.89
CA GLY A 200 2.62 -13.33 -5.09
C GLY A 200 3.14 -14.70 -4.62
N SER A 201 2.61 -15.21 -3.50
CA SER A 201 2.96 -16.53 -2.95
C SER A 201 2.48 -17.69 -3.82
N LEU A 202 1.24 -17.61 -4.31
CA LEU A 202 0.66 -18.62 -5.19
C LEU A 202 1.41 -18.64 -6.51
N THR A 203 1.72 -17.46 -7.04
CA THR A 203 2.52 -17.30 -8.25
C THR A 203 3.91 -17.90 -8.09
N LYS A 204 4.58 -17.74 -6.94
CA LYS A 204 5.87 -18.42 -6.67
C LYS A 204 5.76 -19.94 -6.80
N CYS A 205 4.73 -20.52 -6.19
CA CYS A 205 4.56 -21.98 -6.14
C CYS A 205 4.07 -22.59 -7.46
N ALA A 206 3.23 -21.85 -8.18
CA ALA A 206 2.58 -22.27 -9.40
C ALA A 206 3.21 -21.69 -10.68
N TRP A 207 4.34 -20.97 -10.59
CA TRP A 207 4.92 -20.21 -11.70
C TRP A 207 5.10 -21.05 -12.97
N ASP A 208 4.45 -20.64 -14.06
CA ASP A 208 4.71 -21.10 -15.41
C ASP A 208 4.47 -19.95 -16.42
N ARG A 209 4.72 -20.21 -17.71
CA ARG A 209 4.59 -19.21 -18.77
C ARG A 209 3.15 -18.70 -18.90
N ASP A 210 2.15 -19.58 -18.78
CA ASP A 210 0.74 -19.22 -18.98
C ASP A 210 0.23 -18.36 -17.83
N LEU A 211 0.69 -18.65 -16.61
CA LEU A 211 0.41 -17.80 -15.45
C LEU A 211 1.09 -16.43 -15.56
N GLY A 212 2.31 -16.38 -16.10
CA GLY A 212 2.99 -15.12 -16.42
C GLY A 212 2.23 -14.29 -17.47
N VAL A 213 1.68 -14.93 -18.50
CA VAL A 213 0.82 -14.29 -19.50
C VAL A 213 -0.45 -13.76 -18.82
N LEU A 214 -1.17 -14.60 -18.06
CA LEU A 214 -2.38 -14.19 -17.35
C LEU A 214 -2.14 -12.96 -16.46
N ILE A 215 -1.07 -12.94 -15.66
CA ILE A 215 -0.76 -11.79 -14.80
C ILE A 215 -0.40 -10.55 -15.62
N GLY A 216 0.33 -10.73 -16.73
CA GLY A 216 0.65 -9.64 -17.65
C GLY A 216 -0.59 -9.04 -18.34
N ASP A 217 -1.56 -9.88 -18.68
CA ASP A 217 -2.84 -9.46 -19.26
C ASP A 217 -3.68 -8.76 -18.18
N LEU A 218 -3.79 -9.31 -16.97
CA LEU A 218 -4.47 -8.65 -15.84
C LEU A 218 -3.85 -7.30 -15.47
N LEU A 219 -2.53 -7.13 -15.62
CA LEU A 219 -1.85 -5.86 -15.38
C LEU A 219 -2.22 -4.79 -16.41
N ARG A 220 -2.49 -5.20 -17.66
CA ARG A 220 -2.77 -4.34 -18.80
C ARG A 220 -4.27 -4.06 -18.97
N ASP A 221 -5.08 -5.10 -18.80
CA ASP A 221 -6.47 -5.17 -19.22
C ASP A 221 -7.44 -5.14 -18.02
N LEU A 222 -6.96 -4.93 -16.80
CA LEU A 222 -7.84 -4.56 -15.67
C LEU A 222 -7.65 -3.08 -15.31
N PRO A 223 -8.74 -2.31 -15.12
CA PRO A 223 -8.62 -0.91 -14.72
C PRO A 223 -7.83 -0.70 -13.43
N LEU A 224 -7.86 -1.72 -12.55
CA LEU A 224 -7.19 -1.75 -11.26
C LEU A 224 -5.86 -2.51 -11.27
N GLY A 225 -5.45 -3.03 -12.45
CA GLY A 225 -4.35 -3.96 -12.64
C GLY A 225 -3.00 -3.43 -12.14
N PHE A 226 -2.78 -2.12 -12.17
CA PHE A 226 -1.52 -1.52 -11.73
C PHE A 226 -1.17 -1.80 -10.25
N ARG A 227 -2.13 -2.17 -9.39
CA ARG A 227 -1.80 -2.60 -8.00
C ARG A 227 -1.05 -3.94 -7.97
N LEU A 228 -1.12 -4.75 -9.03
CA LEU A 228 -0.50 -6.07 -9.12
C LEU A 228 1.03 -6.01 -9.11
N TRP A 229 1.65 -4.86 -9.44
CA TRP A 229 3.09 -4.64 -9.23
C TRP A 229 3.57 -5.00 -7.82
N ARG A 230 2.71 -4.87 -6.81
CA ARG A 230 3.02 -5.31 -5.44
C ARG A 230 3.11 -6.83 -5.31
N ALA A 231 2.21 -7.57 -5.95
CA ALA A 231 2.29 -9.03 -6.00
C ALA A 231 3.57 -9.47 -6.73
N LEU A 232 3.95 -8.76 -7.80
CA LEU A 232 5.22 -8.99 -8.52
C LEU A 232 6.43 -8.71 -7.63
N THR A 233 6.41 -7.62 -6.86
CA THR A 233 7.45 -7.28 -5.88
C THR A 233 7.61 -8.41 -4.86
N LYS A 234 6.50 -8.93 -4.33
CA LYS A 234 6.51 -10.07 -3.41
C LYS A 234 7.02 -11.35 -4.07
N LEU A 235 6.64 -11.62 -5.32
CA LEU A 235 7.18 -12.75 -6.10
C LEU A 235 8.70 -12.66 -6.24
N VAL A 236 9.24 -11.49 -6.59
CA VAL A 236 10.69 -11.28 -6.74
C VAL A 236 11.42 -11.49 -5.42
N HIS A 237 10.94 -10.91 -4.31
CA HIS A 237 11.52 -11.18 -2.98
C HIS A 237 11.52 -12.66 -2.63
N LEU A 238 10.43 -13.36 -2.94
CA LEU A 238 10.29 -14.80 -2.69
C LEU A 238 11.25 -15.66 -3.52
N CYS A 239 11.65 -15.19 -4.70
CA CYS A 239 12.56 -15.89 -5.61
C CYS A 239 14.04 -15.47 -5.46
N ALA A 240 14.32 -14.43 -4.66
CA ALA A 240 15.65 -13.86 -4.48
C ALA A 240 16.69 -14.85 -3.88
N GLU A 241 16.25 -15.86 -3.15
CA GLU A 241 17.12 -16.85 -2.51
C GLU A 241 17.78 -17.83 -3.48
N ASN A 242 17.23 -18.01 -4.70
CA ASN A 242 17.83 -18.86 -5.73
C ASN A 242 17.70 -18.21 -7.13
N PRO A 243 18.48 -17.15 -7.40
CA PRO A 243 18.37 -16.33 -8.61
C PRO A 243 18.63 -17.11 -9.91
N ALA A 244 19.60 -18.05 -9.88
CA ALA A 244 20.02 -18.83 -11.04
C ALA A 244 18.92 -19.77 -11.57
N SER A 245 17.95 -20.15 -10.73
CA SER A 245 16.87 -21.08 -11.09
C SER A 245 15.68 -20.41 -11.80
N HIS A 246 15.71 -19.08 -11.98
CA HIS A 246 14.53 -18.29 -12.39
C HIS A 246 14.79 -17.38 -13.60
N THR A 247 15.59 -17.82 -14.58
CA THR A 247 15.95 -17.04 -15.80
C THR A 247 14.72 -16.56 -16.59
N HIS A 248 13.69 -17.40 -16.73
CA HIS A 248 12.43 -17.02 -17.38
C HIS A 248 11.68 -15.92 -16.63
N LEU A 249 11.66 -15.97 -15.29
CA LEU A 249 11.03 -14.94 -14.48
C LEU A 249 11.80 -13.62 -14.60
N LYS A 250 13.15 -13.66 -14.57
CA LYS A 250 14.00 -12.48 -14.81
C LYS A 250 13.63 -11.81 -16.13
N GLY A 251 13.66 -12.55 -17.26
CA GLY A 251 13.36 -11.98 -18.58
C GLY A 251 11.96 -11.38 -18.68
N TRP A 252 10.97 -12.03 -18.07
CA TRP A 252 9.60 -11.52 -18.03
C TRP A 252 9.47 -10.24 -17.19
N ILE A 253 10.05 -10.19 -15.98
CA ILE A 253 10.07 -8.99 -15.14
C ILE A 253 10.79 -7.84 -15.84
N THR A 254 11.93 -8.10 -16.47
CA THR A 254 12.65 -7.10 -17.26
C THR A 254 11.76 -6.54 -18.36
N THR A 255 11.03 -7.39 -19.09
CA THR A 255 10.11 -6.96 -20.17
C THR A 255 8.98 -6.10 -19.62
N LEU A 256 8.39 -6.47 -18.48
CA LEU A 256 7.34 -5.69 -17.83
C LEU A 256 7.84 -4.30 -17.40
N LEU A 257 9.03 -4.22 -16.80
CA LEU A 257 9.60 -2.94 -16.34
C LEU A 257 9.91 -1.99 -17.49
N HIS A 258 10.38 -2.49 -18.63
CA HIS A 258 10.54 -1.65 -19.84
C HIS A 258 9.21 -1.09 -20.35
N ARG A 259 8.08 -1.75 -20.06
CA ARG A 259 6.73 -1.29 -20.41
C ARG A 259 6.01 -0.57 -19.26
N ALA A 260 6.69 -0.32 -18.13
CA ALA A 260 6.04 0.23 -16.96
C ALA A 260 5.46 1.62 -17.20
N GLU A 261 6.09 2.44 -18.04
CA GLU A 261 5.57 3.76 -18.42
C GLU A 261 4.26 3.67 -19.21
N GLU A 262 4.23 2.83 -20.26
CA GLU A 262 3.02 2.54 -21.05
C GLU A 262 1.87 2.10 -20.13
N LEU A 263 2.16 1.13 -19.25
CA LEU A 263 1.19 0.59 -18.29
C LEU A 263 0.73 1.63 -17.26
N ARG A 264 1.54 2.64 -16.97
CA ARG A 264 1.16 3.73 -16.05
C ARG A 264 0.24 4.73 -16.72
N GLN A 265 0.52 5.06 -17.98
CA GLN A 265 -0.31 5.96 -18.79
C GLN A 265 -1.72 5.39 -19.03
N THR A 266 -1.82 4.06 -19.14
CA THR A 266 -3.09 3.32 -19.21
C THR A 266 -3.63 2.92 -17.84
N SER A 267 -3.14 3.50 -16.75
CA SER A 267 -3.63 3.26 -15.40
C SER A 267 -4.46 4.42 -14.84
N ILE A 268 -5.37 4.09 -13.92
CA ILE A 268 -6.06 5.07 -13.07
C ILE A 268 -5.15 5.60 -11.94
N TYR A 269 -3.93 5.07 -11.82
CA TYR A 269 -2.93 5.41 -10.80
C TYR A 269 -1.73 6.19 -11.37
N PRO A 270 -1.91 7.31 -12.09
CA PRO A 270 -0.79 8.11 -12.58
C PRO A 270 0.03 8.58 -11.36
N GLY A 271 1.33 8.28 -11.35
CA GLY A 271 2.24 8.66 -10.25
C GLY A 271 2.35 7.69 -9.08
N ARG A 272 1.75 6.48 -9.14
CA ARG A 272 2.09 5.45 -8.15
C ARG A 272 3.38 4.74 -8.56
N SER A 273 4.39 4.83 -7.70
CA SER A 273 5.72 4.24 -7.89
C SER A 273 5.79 2.73 -7.66
N LEU A 274 4.74 1.95 -7.96
CA LEU A 274 4.68 0.52 -7.60
C LEU A 274 5.64 -0.34 -8.43
N ASP A 275 5.83 0.01 -9.69
CA ASP A 275 6.84 -0.54 -10.58
C ASP A 275 8.26 -0.19 -10.11
N LEU A 276 8.46 1.04 -9.59
CA LEU A 276 9.75 1.44 -9.01
C LEU A 276 10.07 0.68 -7.73
N GLU A 277 9.06 0.38 -6.90
CA GLU A 277 9.24 -0.48 -5.73
C GLU A 277 9.69 -1.89 -6.12
N LEU A 278 9.15 -2.43 -7.22
CA LEU A 278 9.64 -3.69 -7.79
C LEU A 278 11.10 -3.54 -8.26
N ALA A 279 11.42 -2.47 -9.00
CA ALA A 279 12.78 -2.24 -9.49
C ALA A 279 13.80 -2.18 -8.34
N ILE A 280 13.50 -1.45 -7.26
CA ILE A 280 14.32 -1.38 -6.04
C ILE A 280 14.53 -2.78 -5.43
N ALA A 281 13.48 -3.61 -5.40
CA ALA A 281 13.49 -4.95 -4.83
C ALA A 281 14.24 -6.02 -5.66
N ILE A 282 14.65 -5.74 -6.91
CA ILE A 282 15.33 -6.73 -7.76
C ILE A 282 16.66 -7.18 -7.13
N PRO A 283 16.98 -8.47 -7.07
CA PRO A 283 18.29 -8.90 -6.55
C PRO A 283 19.45 -8.31 -7.37
N GLY A 284 20.54 -7.88 -6.72
CA GLY A 284 21.74 -7.39 -7.42
C GLY A 284 22.26 -8.37 -8.49
N LEU A 285 22.16 -9.68 -8.23
CA LEU A 285 22.53 -10.74 -9.18
C LEU A 285 21.71 -10.76 -10.49
N TRP A 286 20.53 -10.13 -10.53
CA TRP A 286 19.73 -10.02 -11.77
C TRP A 286 20.16 -8.84 -12.65
N SER A 287 20.79 -7.83 -12.06
CA SER A 287 21.18 -6.55 -12.67
C SER A 287 22.56 -6.18 -12.13
N HIS A 288 23.57 -6.98 -12.50
CA HIS A 288 24.94 -6.78 -12.06
C HIS A 288 25.70 -5.97 -13.12
N PRO A 289 26.56 -5.01 -12.74
CA PRO A 289 27.36 -4.23 -13.70
C PRO A 289 28.17 -5.10 -14.65
N ASP A 290 28.82 -6.15 -14.12
CA ASP A 290 29.58 -7.13 -14.92
C ASP A 290 28.71 -8.20 -15.60
N GLY A 291 27.39 -8.10 -15.49
CA GLY A 291 26.45 -8.99 -16.15
C GLY A 291 26.33 -8.71 -17.65
N PRO A 292 25.82 -9.67 -18.44
CA PRO A 292 25.66 -9.50 -19.90
C PRO A 292 24.73 -8.35 -20.28
N ASP A 293 23.80 -7.99 -19.39
CA ASP A 293 22.81 -6.92 -19.59
C ASP A 293 23.20 -5.62 -18.88
N GLY A 294 24.35 -5.58 -18.19
CA GLY A 294 24.74 -4.50 -17.28
C GLY A 294 23.78 -4.30 -16.10
N ASP A 295 23.96 -3.19 -15.37
CA ASP A 295 23.06 -2.77 -14.29
C ASP A 295 21.86 -1.96 -14.84
N TRP A 296 21.00 -2.64 -15.61
CA TRP A 296 19.83 -2.02 -16.24
C TRP A 296 18.83 -1.43 -15.22
N VAL A 297 18.78 -1.94 -13.99
CA VAL A 297 17.94 -1.38 -12.92
C VAL A 297 18.47 -0.03 -12.45
N HIS A 298 19.80 0.13 -12.34
CA HIS A 298 20.42 1.42 -12.08
C HIS A 298 19.97 2.44 -13.13
N THR A 299 20.14 2.11 -14.41
CA THR A 299 19.76 2.99 -15.52
C THR A 299 18.28 3.38 -15.44
N LEU A 300 17.38 2.41 -15.25
CA LEU A 300 15.94 2.65 -15.15
C LEU A 300 15.58 3.61 -14.01
N LEU A 301 16.18 3.45 -12.83
CA LEU A 301 15.93 4.31 -11.67
C LEU A 301 16.50 5.72 -11.90
N LEU A 302 17.70 5.84 -12.47
CA LEU A 302 18.31 7.13 -12.76
C LEU A 302 17.52 7.91 -13.81
N GLU A 303 17.16 7.27 -14.93
CA GLU A 303 16.33 7.87 -15.98
C GLU A 303 15.00 8.37 -15.41
N ARG A 304 14.36 7.59 -14.53
CA ARG A 304 13.12 8.00 -13.89
C ARG A 304 13.30 9.17 -12.92
N ALA A 305 14.43 9.23 -12.22
CA ALA A 305 14.72 10.33 -11.32
C ALA A 305 14.94 11.66 -12.08
N GLN A 306 15.51 11.56 -13.27
CA GLN A 306 15.80 12.69 -14.17
C GLN A 306 14.60 13.12 -15.02
N ASP A 307 13.59 12.26 -15.19
CA ASP A 307 12.38 12.54 -15.98
C ASP A 307 11.58 13.73 -15.40
N ASP A 308 11.61 14.87 -16.10
CA ASP A 308 10.88 16.07 -15.71
C ASP A 308 9.36 15.94 -15.85
N SER A 309 8.88 14.97 -16.63
CA SER A 309 7.46 14.66 -16.75
C SER A 309 6.96 13.79 -15.59
N ALA A 310 7.86 13.07 -14.91
CA ALA A 310 7.51 12.24 -13.77
C ALA A 310 7.04 13.09 -12.57
N THR A 311 6.14 12.52 -11.79
CA THR A 311 5.66 13.14 -10.55
C THR A 311 6.78 13.24 -9.53
N LEU A 312 6.64 14.19 -8.59
CA LEU A 312 7.55 14.32 -7.44
C LEU A 312 7.78 12.98 -6.72
N ARG A 313 6.71 12.19 -6.59
CA ARG A 313 6.75 10.89 -5.91
C ARG A 313 7.62 9.88 -6.67
N GLU A 314 7.52 9.83 -7.99
CA GLU A 314 8.31 8.93 -8.82
C GLU A 314 9.78 9.31 -8.77
N ARG A 315 10.11 10.59 -9.00
CA ARG A 315 11.49 11.07 -8.96
C ARG A 315 12.14 10.80 -7.61
N GLY A 316 11.44 11.12 -6.51
CA GLY A 316 11.93 10.86 -5.16
C GLY A 316 12.04 9.37 -4.81
N THR A 317 11.10 8.54 -5.26
CA THR A 317 11.18 7.08 -5.03
C THR A 317 12.34 6.47 -5.84
N ALA A 318 12.56 6.93 -7.07
CA ALA A 318 13.63 6.42 -7.92
C ALA A 318 15.01 6.82 -7.40
N ALA A 319 15.21 8.09 -7.03
CA ALA A 319 16.49 8.59 -6.55
C ALA A 319 16.93 7.96 -5.21
N LEU A 320 16.06 8.01 -4.19
CA LEU A 320 16.37 7.36 -2.90
C LEU A 320 16.36 5.84 -3.02
N GLY A 321 15.55 5.28 -3.91
CA GLY A 321 15.52 3.85 -4.21
C GLY A 321 16.83 3.36 -4.83
N LEU A 322 17.43 4.15 -5.72
CA LEU A 322 18.75 3.86 -6.30
C LEU A 322 19.82 3.81 -5.19
N TRP A 323 19.83 4.80 -4.28
CA TRP A 323 20.75 4.79 -3.15
C TRP A 323 20.55 3.59 -2.20
N GLN A 324 19.30 3.35 -1.77
CA GLN A 324 18.94 2.23 -0.91
C GLN A 324 19.39 0.90 -1.52
N ARG A 325 19.11 0.72 -2.81
CA ARG A 325 19.51 -0.45 -3.59
C ARG A 325 21.02 -0.62 -3.61
N THR A 326 21.76 0.45 -3.90
CA THR A 326 23.22 0.43 -3.98
C THR A 326 23.85 -0.03 -2.68
N LEU A 327 23.43 0.51 -1.53
CA LEU A 327 23.94 0.06 -0.23
C LEU A 327 23.51 -1.37 0.11
N THR A 328 22.29 -1.77 -0.25
CA THR A 328 21.77 -3.13 0.01
C THR A 328 22.54 -4.20 -0.78
N ASN A 329 22.89 -3.90 -2.03
CA ASN A 329 23.63 -4.82 -2.91
C ASN A 329 25.14 -4.80 -2.68
N ASN A 330 25.66 -3.78 -1.99
CA ASN A 330 27.08 -3.62 -1.68
C ASN A 330 27.30 -3.53 -0.16
N PRO A 331 26.94 -4.57 0.62
CA PRO A 331 27.01 -4.52 2.08
C PRO A 331 28.45 -4.42 2.62
N GLU A 332 29.46 -4.81 1.83
CA GLU A 332 30.87 -4.83 2.22
C GLU A 332 31.64 -3.62 1.67
N HIS A 333 30.96 -2.58 1.20
CA HIS A 333 31.59 -1.36 0.63
C HIS A 333 32.58 -0.63 1.56
N LEU A 334 32.54 -0.91 2.86
CA LEU A 334 33.53 -0.39 3.81
C LEU A 334 34.85 -1.19 3.78
N GLU A 335 34.80 -2.46 3.37
CA GLU A 335 35.91 -3.43 3.43
C GLU A 335 36.44 -3.78 2.04
N ASP A 336 35.59 -3.77 1.00
CA ASP A 336 35.90 -4.12 -0.39
C ASP A 336 36.01 -2.86 -1.28
N GLU A 337 37.15 -2.68 -1.96
CA GLU A 337 37.40 -1.48 -2.78
C GLU A 337 36.54 -1.42 -4.05
N VAL A 338 36.16 -2.57 -4.64
CA VAL A 338 35.31 -2.61 -5.85
C VAL A 338 33.90 -2.17 -5.50
N GLN A 339 33.35 -2.70 -4.40
CA GLN A 339 32.04 -2.27 -3.88
C GLN A 339 32.08 -0.81 -3.43
N ARG A 340 33.19 -0.37 -2.82
CA ARG A 340 33.38 1.04 -2.43
C ARG A 340 33.34 1.97 -3.61
N GLU A 341 34.05 1.63 -4.69
CA GLU A 341 34.06 2.45 -5.90
C GLU A 341 32.68 2.51 -6.53
N ARG A 342 31.96 1.37 -6.58
CA ARG A 342 30.57 1.34 -7.06
C ARG A 342 29.64 2.27 -6.26
N VAL A 343 29.80 2.30 -4.93
CA VAL A 343 29.03 3.22 -4.07
C VAL A 343 29.39 4.68 -4.38
N ARG A 344 30.68 4.99 -4.59
CA ARG A 344 31.13 6.36 -4.95
C ARG A 344 30.61 6.84 -6.29
N GLU A 345 30.57 5.97 -7.31
CA GLU A 345 30.02 6.29 -8.62
C GLU A 345 28.55 6.72 -8.51
N VAL A 346 27.73 5.90 -7.84
CA VAL A 346 26.31 6.19 -7.63
C VAL A 346 26.12 7.45 -6.77
N GLU A 347 26.95 7.63 -5.73
CA GLU A 347 26.93 8.84 -4.92
C GLU A 347 27.18 10.10 -5.76
N ALA A 348 28.16 10.07 -6.66
CA ALA A 348 28.47 11.20 -7.54
C ALA A 348 27.28 11.56 -8.45
N GLU A 349 26.68 10.56 -9.11
CA GLU A 349 25.49 10.75 -9.96
C GLU A 349 24.30 11.31 -9.18
N LEU A 350 24.08 10.83 -7.96
CA LEU A 350 22.99 11.31 -7.10
C LEU A 350 23.27 12.72 -6.56
N ARG A 351 24.53 13.11 -6.34
CA ARG A 351 24.89 14.50 -5.98
C ARG A 351 24.65 15.47 -7.14
N ASP A 352 24.91 15.06 -8.38
CA ASP A 352 24.53 15.84 -9.56
C ASP A 352 23.01 16.03 -9.64
N LEU A 353 22.25 14.98 -9.34
CA LEU A 353 20.79 15.05 -9.26
C LEU A 353 20.29 15.98 -8.12
N VAL A 354 20.94 15.96 -6.94
CA VAL A 354 20.65 16.89 -5.84
C VAL A 354 20.83 18.35 -6.31
N ALA A 355 21.91 18.63 -7.05
CA ALA A 355 22.16 19.97 -7.59
C ALA A 355 21.06 20.38 -8.58
N GLN A 356 20.61 19.46 -9.44
CA GLN A 356 19.49 19.71 -10.36
C GLN A 356 18.18 19.97 -9.63
N PHE A 357 17.83 19.16 -8.62
CA PHE A 357 16.60 19.32 -7.83
C PHE A 357 16.55 20.62 -7.02
N ARG A 358 17.69 21.25 -6.75
CA ARG A 358 17.77 22.56 -6.09
C ARG A 358 17.52 23.74 -7.04
N LEU A 359 17.53 23.52 -8.35
CA LEU A 359 17.28 24.58 -9.32
C LEU A 359 15.82 25.08 -9.18
N PRO A 360 15.57 26.41 -9.22
CA PRO A 360 14.23 26.98 -9.09
C PRO A 360 13.22 26.43 -10.10
N ASP A 361 13.71 26.11 -11.30
CA ASP A 361 12.88 25.66 -12.43
C ASP A 361 12.76 24.14 -12.54
N ALA A 362 13.37 23.37 -11.62
CA ALA A 362 13.38 21.90 -11.69
C ALA A 362 11.97 21.28 -11.58
N ARG A 363 11.06 21.94 -10.84
CA ARG A 363 9.65 21.58 -10.73
C ARG A 363 8.81 22.76 -10.22
N PRO A 364 8.46 23.75 -11.06
CA PRO A 364 7.82 24.99 -10.61
C PRO A 364 6.48 24.80 -9.88
N ASP A 365 5.71 23.76 -10.24
CA ASP A 365 4.43 23.40 -9.62
C ASP A 365 4.56 22.71 -8.24
N ALA A 366 5.76 22.26 -7.86
CA ALA A 366 6.02 21.55 -6.61
C ALA A 366 7.45 21.84 -6.06
N ALA A 367 7.88 23.09 -6.13
CA ALA A 367 9.27 23.49 -5.86
C ALA A 367 9.73 23.12 -4.44
N ALA A 368 8.90 23.28 -3.41
CA ALA A 368 9.26 22.88 -2.05
C ALA A 368 9.38 21.36 -1.90
N GLY A 369 8.50 20.62 -2.58
CA GLY A 369 8.55 19.17 -2.60
C GLY A 369 9.83 18.61 -3.23
N ILE A 370 10.27 19.17 -4.37
CA ILE A 370 11.51 18.69 -5.03
C ILE A 370 12.76 19.09 -4.22
N ARG A 371 12.76 20.26 -3.58
CA ARG A 371 13.81 20.63 -2.62
C ARG A 371 13.84 19.69 -1.42
N TRP A 372 12.68 19.24 -0.92
CA TRP A 372 12.62 18.24 0.14
C TRP A 372 13.21 16.89 -0.30
N VAL A 373 12.94 16.45 -1.53
CA VAL A 373 13.61 15.28 -2.10
C VAL A 373 15.13 15.48 -2.11
N ALA A 374 15.61 16.61 -2.61
CA ALA A 374 17.04 16.94 -2.62
C ALA A 374 17.67 16.92 -1.22
N ALA A 375 17.03 17.56 -0.24
CA ALA A 375 17.54 17.65 1.13
C ALA A 375 17.61 16.26 1.80
N THR A 376 16.58 15.44 1.66
CA THR A 376 16.60 14.09 2.21
C THR A 376 17.57 13.15 1.49
N LEU A 377 17.76 13.33 0.18
CA LEU A 377 18.73 12.57 -0.60
C LEU A 377 20.17 12.93 -0.18
N GLU A 378 20.48 14.23 -0.11
CA GLU A 378 21.78 14.71 0.38
C GLU A 378 22.06 14.18 1.79
N TYR A 379 21.07 14.24 2.69
CA TYR A 379 21.19 13.72 4.05
C TYR A 379 21.57 12.23 4.08
N VAL A 380 20.90 11.38 3.30
CA VAL A 380 21.21 9.93 3.32
C VAL A 380 22.55 9.59 2.66
N LEU A 381 22.99 10.41 1.69
CA LEU A 381 24.33 10.30 1.10
C LEU A 381 25.41 10.66 2.12
N ASP A 382 25.23 11.79 2.83
CA ASP A 382 26.19 12.29 3.82
C ASP A 382 26.31 11.34 5.02
N GLU A 383 25.17 10.85 5.54
CA GLU A 383 25.12 9.90 6.66
C GLU A 383 25.44 8.45 6.24
N LYS A 384 25.55 8.19 4.93
CA LYS A 384 25.75 6.84 4.36
C LYS A 384 24.74 5.81 4.86
N THR A 385 23.49 6.25 4.99
CA THR A 385 22.38 5.41 5.43
C THR A 385 21.46 5.09 4.25
N PRO A 386 20.80 3.92 4.21
CA PRO A 386 19.90 3.58 3.10
C PRO A 386 18.59 4.38 3.11
N VAL A 387 18.20 4.91 4.27
CA VAL A 387 16.90 5.53 4.51
C VAL A 387 17.02 6.71 5.47
N CYS A 388 16.26 7.76 5.18
CA CYS A 388 16.17 8.96 6.01
C CYS A 388 15.35 8.70 7.29
N ASN A 389 16.04 8.31 8.38
CA ASN A 389 15.43 8.06 9.69
C ASN A 389 15.34 9.28 10.61
N THR A 390 16.01 10.36 10.20
CA THR A 390 16.07 11.65 10.87
C THR A 390 16.00 12.74 9.81
N TRP A 391 15.26 13.81 10.10
CA TRP A 391 14.92 14.80 9.09
C TRP A 391 15.99 15.89 8.98
N PRO A 392 16.44 16.25 7.76
CA PRO A 392 17.28 17.45 7.60
C PRO A 392 16.48 18.68 8.06
N GLU A 393 17.15 19.64 8.69
CA GLU A 393 16.52 20.90 9.11
C GLU A 393 16.17 21.74 7.87
N PRO A 394 14.87 22.03 7.61
CA PRO A 394 14.49 22.86 6.49
C PRO A 394 14.66 24.35 6.80
N ASP A 395 14.86 25.15 5.76
CA ASP A 395 14.86 26.61 5.87
C ASP A 395 13.42 27.09 6.13
N LEU A 396 13.05 27.34 7.38
CA LEU A 396 11.68 27.72 7.77
C LEU A 396 11.16 28.99 7.07
N GLN A 397 12.03 29.86 6.55
CA GLN A 397 11.59 31.01 5.75
C GLN A 397 11.12 30.58 4.35
N LYS A 398 11.71 29.52 3.79
CA LYS A 398 11.39 29.00 2.45
C LYS A 398 10.44 27.81 2.48
N ASP A 399 10.39 27.09 3.59
CA ASP A 399 9.69 25.82 3.76
C ASP A 399 8.77 25.85 5.00
N PRO A 400 7.83 26.81 5.10
CA PRO A 400 6.92 26.95 6.25
C PRO A 400 5.99 25.74 6.44
N TRP A 401 5.80 24.95 5.39
CA TRP A 401 5.04 23.70 5.41
C TRP A 401 5.58 22.69 6.44
N PHE A 402 6.89 22.73 6.75
CA PHE A 402 7.47 21.81 7.72
C PHE A 402 6.99 22.11 9.13
N GLN A 403 6.80 23.39 9.47
CA GLN A 403 6.20 23.79 10.74
C GLN A 403 4.78 23.24 10.87
N VAL A 404 3.98 23.26 9.79
CA VAL A 404 2.63 22.67 9.79
C VAL A 404 2.68 21.16 10.08
N VAL A 405 3.69 20.46 9.58
CA VAL A 405 3.89 19.03 9.87
C VAL A 405 4.27 18.81 11.33
N GLN A 406 5.15 19.64 11.89
CA GLN A 406 5.54 19.59 13.30
C GLN A 406 4.34 19.90 14.21
N ASP A 407 3.60 20.98 13.93
CA ASP A 407 2.40 21.36 14.68
C ASP A 407 1.33 20.26 14.61
N ALA A 408 1.19 19.59 13.47
CA ALA A 408 0.30 18.44 13.33
C ALA A 408 0.76 17.25 14.18
N ALA A 409 2.06 16.96 14.23
CA ALA A 409 2.61 15.92 15.09
C ALA A 409 2.44 16.27 16.58
N ASP A 410 2.64 17.54 16.96
CA ASP A 410 2.45 18.03 18.33
C ASP A 410 0.98 18.07 18.74
N SER A 411 0.07 18.23 17.79
CA SER A 411 -1.37 18.09 18.06
C SER A 411 -1.77 16.69 18.55
N LEU A 412 -0.91 15.69 18.39
CA LEU A 412 -1.08 14.34 18.96
C LEU A 412 -0.92 14.33 20.49
N ASP A 413 -0.24 15.31 21.09
CA ASP A 413 -0.10 15.43 22.55
C ASP A 413 -1.43 15.72 23.24
N ALA A 414 -2.31 16.43 22.54
CA ALA A 414 -3.66 16.75 23.01
C ALA A 414 -4.65 15.59 22.82
N ARG A 415 -4.18 14.40 22.43
CA ARG A 415 -5.00 13.21 22.21
C ARG A 415 -4.79 12.24 23.35
N GLU A 416 -5.75 11.35 23.53
CA GLU A 416 -5.72 10.29 24.56
C GLU A 416 -4.69 9.17 24.24
N ILE A 417 -3.62 9.49 23.48
CA ILE A 417 -2.54 8.55 23.19
C ILE A 417 -1.70 8.36 24.46
N PRO A 418 -1.49 7.11 24.93
CA PRO A 418 -0.71 6.83 26.11
C PRO A 418 0.74 7.31 25.97
N ALA A 419 1.26 7.98 27.00
CA ALA A 419 2.59 8.60 26.99
C ALA A 419 3.73 7.65 26.57
N ARG A 420 3.58 6.34 26.83
CA ARG A 420 4.57 5.31 26.46
C ARG A 420 4.68 5.03 24.96
N ILE A 421 3.64 5.30 24.17
CA ILE A 421 3.64 5.11 22.71
C ILE A 421 3.62 6.44 21.94
N LEU A 422 3.32 7.56 22.61
CA LEU A 422 3.14 8.87 21.98
C LEU A 422 4.31 9.30 21.08
N GLN A 423 5.55 9.25 21.57
CA GLN A 423 6.72 9.66 20.78
C GLN A 423 6.94 8.75 19.55
N PRO A 424 6.93 7.41 19.67
CA PRO A 424 6.91 6.52 18.52
C PRO A 424 5.75 6.77 17.54
N THR A 425 4.55 7.11 18.03
CA THR A 425 3.41 7.48 17.17
C THR A 425 3.72 8.75 16.37
N LYS A 426 4.31 9.78 17.01
CA LYS A 426 4.77 11.00 16.31
C LYS A 426 5.81 10.67 15.25
N VAL A 427 6.80 9.83 15.57
CA VAL A 427 7.84 9.40 14.61
C VAL A 427 7.21 8.72 13.39
N LEU A 428 6.29 7.77 13.58
CA LEU A 428 5.58 7.10 12.48
C LEU A 428 4.71 8.07 11.68
N PHE A 429 4.05 9.02 12.35
CA PHE A 429 3.26 10.06 11.69
C PHE A 429 4.15 10.91 10.77
N MET A 430 5.33 11.31 11.25
CA MET A 430 6.32 12.05 10.45
C MET A 430 6.81 11.21 9.26
N HIS A 431 7.16 9.93 9.48
CA HIS A 431 7.56 9.04 8.38
C HIS A 431 6.49 8.90 7.31
N MET A 432 5.23 8.78 7.70
CA MET A 432 4.10 8.66 6.78
C MET A 432 3.96 9.88 5.84
N LEU A 433 4.29 11.09 6.32
CA LEU A 433 4.21 12.33 5.54
C LEU A 433 5.52 12.67 4.82
N LEU A 434 6.65 12.53 5.48
CA LEU A 434 7.92 13.09 5.03
C LEU A 434 8.75 12.13 4.19
N GLN A 435 8.59 10.81 4.35
CA GLN A 435 9.35 9.86 3.52
C GLN A 435 9.01 10.02 2.05
N ASN A 436 10.06 10.02 1.23
CA ASN A 436 9.91 10.14 -0.23
C ASN A 436 9.62 8.77 -0.84
N ALA A 437 10.37 7.76 -0.42
CA ALA A 437 10.19 6.39 -0.87
C ALA A 437 8.82 5.82 -0.45
N GLY A 438 8.17 5.13 -1.39
CA GLY A 438 6.81 4.60 -1.22
C GLY A 438 6.70 3.46 -0.21
N VAL A 439 7.75 2.65 -0.04
CA VAL A 439 7.76 1.49 0.85
C VAL A 439 7.69 1.93 2.31
N GLN A 440 8.59 2.83 2.73
CA GLN A 440 8.72 3.27 4.11
C GLN A 440 7.50 4.04 4.61
N ARG A 441 6.88 4.87 3.76
CA ARG A 441 5.59 5.50 4.09
C ARG A 441 4.53 4.48 4.41
N ARG A 442 4.43 3.41 3.61
CA ARG A 442 3.44 2.36 3.86
C ARG A 442 3.77 1.53 5.08
N GLN A 443 5.04 1.23 5.34
CA GLN A 443 5.43 0.57 6.59
C GLN A 443 4.97 1.41 7.79
N ALA A 444 5.14 2.73 7.74
CA ALA A 444 4.61 3.64 8.77
C ALA A 444 3.08 3.57 8.87
N THR A 445 2.36 3.68 7.75
CA THR A 445 0.90 3.64 7.72
C THR A 445 0.33 2.30 8.20
N ASP A 446 0.87 1.18 7.72
CA ASP A 446 0.45 -0.18 8.12
C ASP A 446 0.69 -0.40 9.62
N THR A 447 1.81 0.10 10.14
CA THR A 447 2.16 0.01 11.57
C THR A 447 1.22 0.86 12.43
N LEU A 448 0.88 2.08 11.99
CA LEU A 448 -0.11 2.93 12.66
C LEU A 448 -1.52 2.34 12.61
N LEU A 449 -1.90 1.76 11.46
CA LEU A 449 -3.18 1.10 11.27
C LEU A 449 -3.36 -0.08 12.23
N VAL A 450 -2.38 -0.99 12.24
CA VAL A 450 -2.39 -2.17 13.12
C VAL A 450 -2.21 -1.76 14.59
N GLY A 451 -1.47 -0.69 14.89
CA GLY A 451 -1.38 -0.17 16.24
C GLY A 451 -2.73 0.28 16.83
N GLY A 452 -3.73 0.57 15.98
CA GLY A 452 -5.10 0.83 16.40
C GLY A 452 -5.36 2.25 16.92
N TRP A 453 -4.45 3.22 16.74
CA TRP A 453 -4.62 4.62 17.20
C TRP A 453 -4.92 5.60 16.04
N THR A 454 -5.59 5.09 15.01
CA THR A 454 -5.78 5.81 13.74
C THR A 454 -6.62 7.09 13.86
N GLU A 455 -7.47 7.21 14.89
CA GLU A 455 -8.27 8.42 15.15
C GLU A 455 -7.41 9.66 15.38
N ALA A 456 -6.45 9.54 16.30
CA ALA A 456 -5.56 10.63 16.66
C ALA A 456 -4.66 11.00 15.47
N VAL A 457 -4.15 9.99 14.76
CA VAL A 457 -3.33 10.15 13.54
C VAL A 457 -4.11 10.91 12.46
N ILE A 458 -5.37 10.53 12.21
CA ILE A 458 -6.23 11.21 11.24
C ILE A 458 -6.50 12.65 11.65
N ALA A 459 -6.68 12.93 12.93
CA ALA A 459 -6.85 14.30 13.39
C ALA A 459 -5.61 15.16 13.13
N GLY A 460 -4.40 14.60 13.26
CA GLY A 460 -3.15 15.23 12.82
C GLY A 460 -3.10 15.43 11.30
N LEU A 461 -3.53 14.44 10.50
CA LEU A 461 -3.61 14.59 9.04
C LEU A 461 -4.63 15.67 8.62
N ALA A 462 -5.76 15.76 9.31
CA ALA A 462 -6.76 16.81 9.12
C ALA A 462 -6.19 18.18 9.47
N HIS A 463 -5.31 18.28 10.48
CA HIS A 463 -4.57 19.50 10.79
C HIS A 463 -3.71 19.94 9.59
N VAL A 464 -2.97 19.01 8.98
CA VAL A 464 -2.17 19.30 7.77
C VAL A 464 -3.07 19.81 6.64
N LEU A 465 -4.18 19.12 6.32
CA LEU A 465 -5.11 19.55 5.27
C LEU A 465 -5.82 20.89 5.59
N LYS A 466 -5.93 21.25 6.87
CA LYS A 466 -6.56 22.51 7.25
C LYS A 466 -5.59 23.69 7.12
N HIS A 467 -4.34 23.54 7.54
CA HIS A 467 -3.40 24.67 7.66
C HIS A 467 -2.43 24.78 6.49
N GLU A 468 -2.07 23.67 5.83
CA GLU A 468 -1.29 23.73 4.60
C GLU A 468 -2.23 23.92 3.40
N LYS A 469 -2.13 25.06 2.72
CA LYS A 469 -2.97 25.39 1.54
C LYS A 469 -2.18 25.53 0.25
N ASN A 470 -0.87 25.75 0.33
CA ASN A 470 0.00 26.09 -0.79
C ASN A 470 0.72 24.85 -1.33
N GLU A 471 1.14 23.95 -0.45
CA GLU A 471 1.93 22.77 -0.82
C GLU A 471 1.05 21.55 -1.15
N SER A 472 0.57 21.50 -2.40
CA SER A 472 -0.26 20.39 -2.89
C SER A 472 0.42 19.02 -2.73
N TRP A 473 1.75 18.95 -2.85
CA TRP A 473 2.47 17.68 -2.69
C TRP A 473 2.31 17.08 -1.28
N LEU A 474 2.31 17.92 -0.23
CA LEU A 474 2.16 17.48 1.15
C LEU A 474 0.70 17.08 1.42
N ARG A 475 -0.24 17.87 0.91
CA ARG A 475 -1.67 17.58 0.99
C ARG A 475 -2.02 16.25 0.31
N VAL A 476 -1.45 15.99 -0.87
CA VAL A 476 -1.56 14.71 -1.58
C VAL A 476 -1.08 13.55 -0.69
N ARG A 477 0.05 13.69 0.02
CA ARG A 477 0.53 12.65 0.95
C ARG A 477 -0.42 12.44 2.12
N ALA A 478 -0.94 13.51 2.71
CA ALA A 478 -1.92 13.42 3.79
C ALA A 478 -3.22 12.74 3.33
N LEU A 479 -3.73 13.07 2.14
CA LEU A 479 -4.92 12.43 1.55
C LEU A 479 -4.71 10.93 1.32
N PHE A 480 -3.56 10.53 0.76
CA PHE A 480 -3.22 9.12 0.62
C PHE A 480 -3.16 8.42 1.99
N ALA A 481 -2.52 9.03 2.98
CA ALA A 481 -2.45 8.49 4.33
C ALA A 481 -3.84 8.28 4.95
N ILE A 482 -4.74 9.26 4.85
CA ILE A 482 -6.13 9.13 5.31
C ILE A 482 -6.83 7.95 4.62
N GLY A 483 -6.71 7.85 3.28
CA GLY A 483 -7.26 6.75 2.49
C GLY A 483 -6.79 5.37 2.96
N TYR A 484 -5.51 5.24 3.31
CA TYR A 484 -4.92 3.99 3.79
C TYR A 484 -5.20 3.64 5.26
N LEU A 485 -5.50 4.63 6.11
CA LEU A 485 -5.91 4.38 7.50
C LEU A 485 -7.36 3.91 7.59
N GLN A 486 -8.14 4.06 6.50
CA GLN A 486 -9.47 3.49 6.30
C GLN A 486 -10.52 3.73 7.39
N ARG A 487 -10.39 4.82 8.17
CA ARG A 487 -11.47 5.19 9.06
C ARG A 487 -12.62 5.83 8.29
N ARG A 488 -13.84 5.64 8.79
CA ARG A 488 -15.09 6.00 8.11
C ARG A 488 -16.03 6.80 9.00
N ASP A 489 -15.52 7.32 10.12
CA ASP A 489 -16.31 8.10 11.04
C ASP A 489 -16.70 9.46 10.44
N HIS A 490 -17.59 10.15 11.15
CA HIS A 490 -18.12 11.43 10.71
C HIS A 490 -17.04 12.53 10.61
N ALA A 491 -15.98 12.46 11.41
CA ALA A 491 -14.89 13.43 11.36
C ALA A 491 -14.05 13.26 10.09
N VAL A 492 -13.78 12.01 9.68
CA VAL A 492 -13.16 11.70 8.38
C VAL A 492 -14.02 12.19 7.23
N ALA A 493 -15.33 11.90 7.28
CA ALA A 493 -16.28 12.35 6.25
C ALA A 493 -16.22 13.87 6.06
N LYS A 494 -16.31 14.64 7.15
CA LYS A 494 -16.20 16.10 7.12
C LYS A 494 -14.86 16.57 6.56
N THR A 495 -13.75 16.00 7.04
CA THR A 495 -12.40 16.35 6.59
C THR A 495 -12.23 16.15 5.09
N LEU A 496 -12.69 15.01 4.55
CA LEU A 496 -12.57 14.71 3.12
C LEU A 496 -13.53 15.54 2.25
N ILE A 497 -14.72 15.90 2.74
CA ILE A 497 -15.61 16.85 2.05
C ILE A 497 -14.95 18.23 1.94
N GLU A 498 -14.37 18.73 3.04
CA GLU A 498 -13.69 20.03 3.07
C GLU A 498 -12.45 20.02 2.15
N ALA A 499 -11.63 18.97 2.22
CA ALA A 499 -10.47 18.82 1.33
C ALA A 499 -10.87 18.73 -0.14
N CYS A 500 -12.00 18.09 -0.45
CA CYS A 500 -12.53 17.98 -1.82
C CYS A 500 -12.95 19.35 -2.37
N LYS A 501 -13.65 20.15 -1.55
CA LYS A 501 -14.03 21.52 -1.90
C LYS A 501 -12.81 22.42 -2.12
N ASP A 502 -11.82 22.33 -1.23
CA ASP A 502 -10.57 23.09 -1.36
C ASP A 502 -9.82 22.73 -2.64
N ALA A 503 -9.67 21.43 -2.94
CA ALA A 503 -8.98 20.96 -4.13
C ALA A 503 -9.72 21.38 -5.42
N HIS A 504 -11.05 21.27 -5.43
CA HIS A 504 -11.89 21.69 -6.56
C HIS A 504 -11.82 23.20 -6.80
N GLN A 505 -11.83 24.02 -5.76
CA GLN A 505 -11.68 25.48 -5.90
C GLN A 505 -10.36 25.87 -6.59
N LYS A 506 -9.27 25.14 -6.30
CA LYS A 506 -7.97 25.36 -6.97
C LYS A 506 -8.01 25.05 -8.47
N LEU A 507 -8.92 24.18 -8.92
CA LEU A 507 -9.04 23.85 -10.34
C LEU A 507 -9.66 24.98 -11.18
N MET A 508 -10.30 25.96 -10.56
CA MET A 508 -11.00 27.05 -11.26
C MET A 508 -10.08 28.16 -11.77
N ALA A 509 -8.80 28.17 -11.39
CA ALA A 509 -7.88 29.29 -11.62
C ALA A 509 -6.57 28.84 -12.30
N ASP A 510 -6.67 28.27 -13.50
CA ASP A 510 -5.56 27.69 -14.29
C ASP A 510 -4.61 26.82 -13.43
N PRO A 511 -5.05 25.61 -13.06
CA PRO A 511 -4.37 24.84 -12.03
C PRO A 511 -3.04 24.27 -12.49
N THR A 512 -2.11 24.18 -11.55
CA THR A 512 -0.85 23.48 -11.76
C THR A 512 -1.05 21.96 -11.75
N GLY A 513 -0.09 21.19 -12.30
CA GLY A 513 -0.14 19.73 -12.28
C GLY A 513 -0.24 19.14 -10.86
N ALA A 514 0.41 19.76 -9.88
CA ALA A 514 0.30 19.37 -8.48
C ALA A 514 -1.12 19.58 -7.90
N GLN A 515 -1.82 20.64 -8.28
CA GLN A 515 -3.21 20.90 -7.86
C GLN A 515 -4.20 19.92 -8.50
N ILE A 516 -3.99 19.58 -9.78
CA ILE A 516 -4.74 18.50 -10.45
C ILE A 516 -4.52 17.16 -9.73
N THR A 517 -3.28 16.86 -9.35
CA THR A 517 -2.93 15.66 -8.56
C THR A 517 -3.59 15.67 -7.17
N GLU A 518 -3.76 16.83 -6.55
CA GLU A 518 -4.50 16.97 -5.28
C GLU A 518 -5.96 16.56 -5.44
N MET A 519 -6.64 17.03 -6.51
CA MET A 519 -8.01 16.63 -6.81
C MET A 519 -8.11 15.12 -7.07
N HIS A 520 -7.17 14.54 -7.82
CA HIS A 520 -7.08 13.09 -8.00
C HIS A 520 -6.96 12.36 -6.65
N ALA A 521 -6.04 12.82 -5.79
CA ALA A 521 -5.77 12.19 -4.50
C ALA A 521 -6.97 12.23 -3.55
N VAL A 522 -7.76 13.31 -3.52
CA VAL A 522 -8.93 13.39 -2.63
C VAL A 522 -10.08 12.51 -3.10
N LEU A 523 -10.31 12.38 -4.41
CA LEU A 523 -11.30 11.43 -4.95
C LEU A 523 -10.92 9.99 -4.60
N PHE A 524 -9.64 9.65 -4.73
CA PHE A 524 -9.12 8.35 -4.28
C PHE A 524 -9.27 8.14 -2.78
N ALA A 525 -8.92 9.13 -1.95
CA ALA A 525 -9.05 9.02 -0.49
C ALA A 525 -10.50 8.78 -0.05
N ILE A 526 -11.48 9.43 -0.70
CA ILE A 526 -12.90 9.20 -0.47
C ILE A 526 -13.31 7.78 -0.89
N GLY A 527 -12.90 7.34 -2.08
CA GLY A 527 -13.16 5.97 -2.54
C GLY A 527 -12.49 4.91 -1.65
N ASP A 528 -11.28 5.17 -1.18
CA ASP A 528 -10.50 4.27 -0.32
C ASP A 528 -11.14 4.14 1.08
N CYS A 529 -11.65 5.25 1.65
CA CYS A 529 -12.32 5.23 2.95
C CYS A 529 -13.72 4.63 2.86
N PHE A 530 -14.57 5.11 1.95
CA PHE A 530 -16.01 4.84 1.95
C PHE A 530 -16.47 3.82 0.90
N GLY A 531 -15.55 3.27 0.10
CA GLY A 531 -15.86 2.34 -0.98
C GLY A 531 -15.58 0.86 -0.70
N ALA A 532 -14.99 0.53 0.45
CA ALA A 532 -14.71 -0.85 0.83
C ALA A 532 -15.99 -1.59 1.31
N SER A 533 -16.17 -2.82 0.82
CA SER A 533 -17.36 -3.66 1.02
C SER A 533 -17.63 -4.06 2.48
N PHE A 534 -18.23 -3.20 3.31
CA PHE A 534 -18.71 -3.59 4.64
C PHE A 534 -19.98 -2.84 5.09
N GLY A 535 -20.93 -3.61 5.63
CA GLY A 535 -21.89 -3.17 6.64
C GLY A 535 -23.03 -2.22 6.23
N VAL A 536 -24.18 -2.40 6.87
CA VAL A 536 -25.30 -1.43 6.87
C VAL A 536 -24.95 -0.19 7.72
N LEU A 537 -23.95 -0.29 8.59
CA LEU A 537 -23.64 0.66 9.67
C LEU A 537 -23.06 2.00 9.18
N ASP A 538 -22.23 2.02 8.13
CA ASP A 538 -21.56 3.24 7.66
C ASP A 538 -22.27 3.96 6.50
N ARG A 539 -23.48 3.49 6.14
CA ARG A 539 -24.26 4.07 5.03
C ARG A 539 -24.59 5.55 5.25
N SER A 540 -24.73 5.99 6.50
CA SER A 540 -25.01 7.38 6.87
C SER A 540 -23.83 8.31 6.59
N ASN A 541 -22.60 7.90 6.91
CA ASN A 541 -21.40 8.68 6.63
C ASN A 541 -21.09 8.72 5.14
N LEU A 542 -21.23 7.58 4.43
CA LEU A 542 -21.11 7.56 2.97
C LEU A 542 -22.15 8.50 2.32
N LYS A 543 -23.41 8.48 2.77
CA LYS A 543 -24.44 9.41 2.30
C LYS A 543 -24.03 10.86 2.56
N THR A 544 -23.53 11.17 3.76
CA THR A 544 -23.05 12.52 4.11
C THR A 544 -21.95 13.01 3.17
N VAL A 545 -20.98 12.15 2.86
CA VAL A 545 -19.92 12.46 1.91
C VAL A 545 -20.48 12.72 0.53
N ARG A 546 -21.30 11.80 0.00
CA ARG A 546 -21.94 11.94 -1.32
C ARG A 546 -22.74 13.23 -1.44
N ASP A 547 -23.63 13.50 -0.48
CA ASP A 547 -24.45 14.71 -0.46
C ASP A 547 -23.56 15.97 -0.41
N GLY A 548 -22.48 15.93 0.39
CA GLY A 548 -21.55 17.05 0.56
C GLY A 548 -20.68 17.37 -0.67
N ILE A 549 -20.47 16.42 -1.58
CA ILE A 549 -19.63 16.58 -2.78
C ILE A 549 -20.41 16.42 -4.11
N THR A 550 -21.71 16.14 -4.07
CA THR A 550 -22.54 15.91 -5.28
C THR A 550 -22.38 17.00 -6.35
N PRO A 551 -22.36 18.31 -6.02
CA PRO A 551 -22.16 19.35 -7.04
C PRO A 551 -20.82 19.19 -7.77
N ILE A 552 -19.75 18.87 -7.03
CA ILE A 552 -18.40 18.67 -7.57
C ILE A 552 -18.37 17.42 -8.47
N LEU A 553 -18.98 16.31 -8.04
CA LEU A 553 -19.02 15.09 -8.85
C LEU A 553 -19.75 15.30 -10.18
N ARG A 554 -20.88 16.03 -10.16
CA ARG A 554 -21.63 16.36 -11.37
C ARG A 554 -20.79 17.23 -12.30
N GLU A 555 -20.19 18.29 -11.78
CA GLU A 555 -19.35 19.19 -12.55
C GLU A 555 -18.16 18.46 -13.18
N LEU A 556 -17.44 17.61 -12.42
CA LEU A 556 -16.31 16.85 -12.95
C LEU A 556 -16.74 15.77 -13.96
N ALA A 557 -17.93 15.19 -13.85
CA ALA A 557 -18.43 14.19 -14.79
C ALA A 557 -18.92 14.81 -16.10
N THR A 558 -19.63 15.95 -16.02
CA THR A 558 -20.32 16.53 -17.19
C THR A 558 -19.60 17.74 -17.78
N GLY A 559 -18.74 18.39 -17.00
CA GLY A 559 -18.12 19.68 -17.33
C GLY A 559 -17.01 19.59 -18.38
N GLU A 560 -16.66 20.76 -18.90
CA GLU A 560 -15.72 20.90 -20.02
C GLU A 560 -14.27 20.62 -19.63
N LEU A 561 -13.89 20.87 -18.37
CA LEU A 561 -12.51 20.72 -17.89
C LEU A 561 -11.97 19.29 -18.09
N THR A 562 -12.72 18.29 -17.66
CA THR A 562 -12.31 16.88 -17.75
C THR A 562 -12.42 16.33 -19.17
N LYS A 563 -13.31 16.89 -20.01
CA LYS A 563 -13.54 16.45 -21.39
C LYS A 563 -12.53 17.03 -22.38
N HIS A 564 -12.17 18.30 -22.27
CA HIS A 564 -11.38 18.96 -23.31
C HIS A 564 -9.89 19.09 -23.00
N ASP A 565 -9.51 19.10 -21.72
CA ASP A 565 -8.12 19.23 -21.30
C ASP A 565 -7.56 17.89 -20.80
N GLN A 566 -6.62 17.33 -21.58
CA GLN A 566 -5.97 16.06 -21.28
C GLN A 566 -5.26 16.05 -19.91
N ARG A 567 -4.86 17.22 -19.39
CA ARG A 567 -4.27 17.34 -18.05
C ARG A 567 -5.23 16.85 -16.96
N PHE A 568 -6.54 16.90 -17.18
CA PHE A 568 -7.57 16.51 -16.21
C PHE A 568 -8.08 15.07 -16.38
N PHE A 569 -7.60 14.32 -17.38
CA PHE A 569 -7.97 12.91 -17.53
C PHE A 569 -7.69 12.05 -16.28
N PRO A 570 -6.57 12.24 -15.55
CA PRO A 570 -6.38 11.63 -14.23
C PRO A 570 -7.56 11.86 -13.28
N VAL A 571 -8.11 13.07 -13.21
CA VAL A 571 -9.24 13.41 -12.33
C VAL A 571 -10.50 12.67 -12.76
N ALA A 572 -10.76 12.57 -14.07
CA ALA A 572 -11.87 11.78 -14.61
C ALA A 572 -11.73 10.29 -14.24
N ARG A 573 -10.53 9.71 -14.39
CA ARG A 573 -10.24 8.31 -13.99
C ARG A 573 -10.46 8.09 -12.48
N ALA A 574 -10.02 9.03 -11.64
CA ALA A 574 -10.25 8.99 -10.19
C ALA A 574 -11.73 9.15 -9.81
N LEU A 575 -12.49 9.93 -10.58
CA LEU A 575 -13.92 10.06 -10.42
C LEU A 575 -14.62 8.73 -10.71
N VAL A 576 -14.29 8.06 -11.83
CA VAL A 576 -14.83 6.71 -12.13
C VAL A 576 -14.54 5.75 -10.99
N TYR A 577 -13.29 5.74 -10.48
CA TYR A 577 -12.92 4.95 -9.30
C TYR A 577 -13.86 5.21 -8.11
N LEU A 578 -14.01 6.47 -7.70
CA LEU A 578 -14.90 6.85 -6.59
C LEU A 578 -16.33 6.36 -6.85
N LEU A 579 -16.86 6.57 -8.06
CA LEU A 579 -18.24 6.18 -8.40
C LEU A 579 -18.43 4.66 -8.36
N THR A 580 -17.48 3.87 -8.87
CA THR A 580 -17.51 2.40 -8.85
C THR A 580 -17.62 1.87 -7.42
N PHE A 581 -16.80 2.40 -6.51
CA PHE A 581 -16.69 1.86 -5.16
C PHE A 581 -17.73 2.42 -4.19
N THR A 582 -18.23 3.63 -4.42
CA THR A 582 -19.23 4.28 -3.55
C THR A 582 -20.68 4.11 -4.02
N ALA A 583 -20.91 3.33 -5.08
CA ALA A 583 -22.23 3.01 -5.61
C ALA A 583 -23.15 2.40 -4.54
N GLN A 584 -24.43 2.78 -4.55
CA GLN A 584 -25.45 2.29 -3.60
C GLN A 584 -26.64 1.67 -4.34
N ASN A 585 -27.30 0.69 -3.70
CA ASN A 585 -28.54 0.12 -4.23
C ASN A 585 -29.59 1.22 -4.45
N ARG A 586 -30.36 1.13 -5.52
CA ARG A 586 -31.49 2.03 -5.77
C ARG A 586 -32.48 1.99 -4.59
N GLN A 587 -33.01 3.15 -4.21
CA GLN A 587 -33.93 3.24 -3.06
C GLN A 587 -35.24 2.49 -3.34
N LYS A 588 -35.63 1.60 -2.43
CA LYS A 588 -36.90 0.85 -2.52
C LYS A 588 -38.08 1.85 -2.61
N GLY A 589 -38.90 1.72 -3.66
CA GLY A 589 -40.07 2.57 -3.89
C GLY A 589 -39.89 3.66 -4.96
N GLN A 590 -38.66 3.91 -5.44
CA GLN A 590 -38.39 4.82 -6.56
C GLN A 590 -38.11 4.03 -7.84
N LYS A 591 -39.13 3.35 -8.37
CA LYS A 591 -39.02 2.66 -9.67
C LYS A 591 -38.63 3.67 -10.75
N GLY A 592 -37.48 3.46 -11.39
CA GLY A 592 -36.98 4.26 -12.52
C GLY A 592 -35.96 5.36 -12.21
N ARG A 593 -35.61 5.62 -10.94
CA ARG A 593 -34.55 6.59 -10.60
C ARG A 593 -33.21 5.88 -10.40
N MET A 594 -32.24 6.19 -11.26
CA MET A 594 -30.87 5.66 -11.17
C MET A 594 -30.16 6.18 -9.90
N ASP A 595 -29.22 5.40 -9.37
CA ASP A 595 -28.28 5.92 -8.37
C ASP A 595 -27.40 7.01 -9.00
N LEU A 596 -26.93 7.97 -8.20
CA LEU A 596 -26.05 9.04 -8.70
C LEU A 596 -24.78 8.47 -9.34
N CYS A 597 -24.20 7.37 -8.82
CA CYS A 597 -23.03 6.78 -9.46
C CYS A 597 -23.37 6.22 -10.83
N GLU A 598 -24.47 5.48 -10.92
CA GLU A 598 -24.94 4.91 -12.19
C GLU A 598 -25.23 6.02 -13.22
N GLU A 599 -25.89 7.10 -12.81
CA GLU A 599 -26.17 8.27 -13.65
C GLU A 599 -24.87 8.90 -14.19
N LEU A 600 -23.90 9.17 -13.30
CA LEU A 600 -22.65 9.83 -13.69
C LEU A 600 -21.72 8.92 -14.50
N LEU A 601 -21.67 7.62 -14.19
CA LEU A 601 -20.92 6.65 -14.99
C LEU A 601 -21.47 6.55 -16.42
N ASN A 602 -22.80 6.55 -16.60
CA ASN A 602 -23.41 6.63 -17.92
C ASN A 602 -23.06 7.95 -18.64
N SER A 603 -23.03 9.07 -17.93
CA SER A 603 -22.60 10.34 -18.53
C SER A 603 -21.13 10.33 -18.98
N MET A 604 -20.30 9.50 -18.35
CA MET A 604 -18.87 9.40 -18.63
C MET A 604 -18.51 8.25 -19.59
N SER A 605 -19.48 7.45 -20.06
CA SER A 605 -19.22 6.36 -21.01
C SER A 605 -18.80 6.85 -22.39
N GLU A 606 -19.05 8.12 -22.71
CA GLU A 606 -18.61 8.76 -23.97
C GLU A 606 -17.43 9.72 -23.76
N HIS A 607 -16.71 9.58 -22.64
CA HIS A 607 -15.58 10.44 -22.33
C HIS A 607 -14.44 10.27 -23.36
N PRO A 608 -13.76 11.36 -23.79
CA PRO A 608 -12.73 11.31 -24.82
C PRO A 608 -11.45 10.57 -24.39
N ASP A 609 -11.16 10.51 -23.09
CA ASP A 609 -10.14 9.62 -22.55
C ASP A 609 -10.60 8.15 -22.64
N GLU A 610 -9.90 7.36 -23.46
CA GLU A 610 -10.21 5.94 -23.70
C GLU A 610 -10.26 5.14 -22.39
N LEU A 611 -9.33 5.40 -21.47
CA LEU A 611 -9.28 4.69 -20.20
C LEU A 611 -10.48 4.99 -19.31
N THR A 612 -10.89 6.26 -19.23
CA THR A 612 -12.08 6.68 -18.50
C THR A 612 -13.33 5.99 -19.05
N ARG A 613 -13.53 6.04 -20.37
CA ARG A 613 -14.66 5.37 -21.03
C ARG A 613 -14.66 3.86 -20.77
N TRP A 614 -13.53 3.21 -21.00
CA TRP A 614 -13.39 1.78 -20.78
C TRP A 614 -13.67 1.38 -19.32
N PHE A 615 -13.19 2.16 -18.35
CA PHE A 615 -13.45 1.88 -16.94
C PHE A 615 -14.92 2.11 -16.56
N CYS A 616 -15.58 3.11 -17.17
CA CYS A 616 -17.03 3.30 -17.05
C CYS A 616 -17.79 2.09 -17.60
N GLU A 617 -17.48 1.66 -18.83
CA GLU A 617 -18.10 0.50 -19.49
C GLU A 617 -17.89 -0.78 -18.67
N TRP A 618 -16.65 -1.02 -18.23
CA TRP A 618 -16.30 -2.15 -17.38
C TRP A 618 -17.15 -2.14 -16.10
N THR A 619 -17.26 -0.99 -15.43
CA THR A 619 -18.05 -0.86 -14.20
C THR A 619 -19.54 -1.08 -14.44
N LEU A 620 -20.11 -0.41 -15.45
CA LEU A 620 -21.55 -0.49 -15.76
C LEU A 620 -21.98 -1.92 -16.12
N ARG A 621 -21.09 -2.71 -16.74
CA ARG A 621 -21.39 -4.09 -17.16
C ARG A 621 -21.66 -5.07 -16.02
N PHE A 622 -20.95 -4.96 -14.88
CA PHE A 622 -21.11 -5.93 -13.78
C PHE A 622 -21.62 -5.29 -12.49
N ARG A 623 -21.38 -4.01 -12.23
CA ARG A 623 -21.62 -3.42 -10.90
C ARG A 623 -23.10 -3.20 -10.62
N PHE A 624 -23.93 -2.98 -11.64
CA PHE A 624 -25.35 -2.65 -11.52
C PHE A 624 -26.22 -3.70 -12.20
N THR A 625 -27.18 -4.26 -11.48
CA THR A 625 -28.21 -5.14 -12.05
C THR A 625 -29.43 -4.36 -12.52
N GLU A 626 -30.28 -5.00 -13.33
CA GLU A 626 -31.54 -4.43 -13.81
C GLU A 626 -32.47 -3.96 -12.67
N ASP A 627 -32.51 -4.70 -11.56
CA ASP A 627 -33.29 -4.36 -10.36
C ASP A 627 -32.66 -3.22 -9.54
N GLY A 628 -31.49 -2.71 -9.94
CA GLY A 628 -30.78 -1.61 -9.28
C GLY A 628 -29.99 -2.03 -8.05
N THR A 629 -29.68 -3.32 -7.92
CA THR A 629 -28.78 -3.84 -6.88
C THR A 629 -27.33 -3.64 -7.31
N VAL A 630 -26.50 -3.20 -6.36
CA VAL A 630 -25.06 -3.04 -6.57
C VAL A 630 -24.35 -4.36 -6.24
N GLN A 631 -23.71 -4.97 -7.24
CA GLN A 631 -23.06 -6.28 -7.13
C GLN A 631 -21.60 -6.19 -6.67
N SER A 632 -21.13 -7.18 -5.92
CA SER A 632 -19.70 -7.29 -5.55
C SER A 632 -18.76 -7.26 -6.77
N LEU A 633 -17.56 -6.71 -6.61
CA LEU A 633 -16.47 -6.76 -7.60
C LEU A 633 -16.16 -8.18 -8.08
N MET A 634 -16.44 -9.19 -7.26
CA MET A 634 -16.18 -10.57 -7.61
C MET A 634 -16.90 -11.01 -8.89
N ARG A 635 -18.03 -10.37 -9.22
CA ARG A 635 -18.78 -10.61 -10.46
C ARG A 635 -18.03 -10.18 -11.72
N ALA A 636 -17.09 -9.24 -11.61
CA ALA A 636 -16.25 -8.86 -12.73
C ALA A 636 -15.36 -10.03 -13.21
N ALA A 637 -14.96 -10.93 -12.31
CA ALA A 637 -14.16 -12.10 -12.65
C ALA A 637 -14.93 -13.12 -13.50
N ASP A 638 -16.26 -13.14 -13.37
CA ASP A 638 -17.14 -14.08 -14.06
C ASP A 638 -17.66 -13.48 -15.39
N ALA A 639 -17.57 -12.16 -15.57
CA ALA A 639 -18.05 -11.43 -16.75
C ALA A 639 -17.04 -11.40 -17.92
N GLU A 640 -15.83 -11.93 -17.72
CA GLU A 640 -14.79 -12.05 -18.76
C GLU A 640 -14.88 -13.36 -19.57
N ASP A 641 -15.76 -14.28 -19.18
CA ASP A 641 -15.96 -15.59 -19.83
C ASP A 641 -17.19 -15.65 -20.75
N GLY A 642 -17.83 -14.51 -21.06
CA GLY A 642 -19.04 -14.42 -21.89
C GLY A 642 -19.08 -13.25 -22.85
#